data_AF-A0A0P7X0W7-F1
#
_entry.id   AF-A0A0P7X0W7-F1
#
_cell.length_a   1.000
_cell.length_b   1.000
_cell.length_c   1.000
_cell.angle_alpha   90.00
_cell.angle_beta   90.00
_cell.angle_gamma   90.00
#
_symmetry.space_group_name_H-M   'P 1'
#
loop_
_entity.id
_entity.type
_entity.pdbx_description
1 polymer ?
#
loop_
_entity_poly.entity_id
_entity_poly.type
_entity_poly.pdbx_seq_one_letter_code
_entity_poly.pdbx_strand_id
1 'polypeptide(L)'
;MRQVLIFVLAMLACAPAAMAQTIEIPREQIEALPDIPDLPVPELRPDLSSPEGLFRAIEDISRTDWIDTLPEAVFERMRGLTPFEAHVPVVWEMQASGAWTETVSGTGSLSVTRLTAVGGSGRQVHAILDTDARNWPFQVFADLPDGGSGLWRRPFAGTGGGAGSGGTGVGAVTNHMFQPDRVLGYATPQAMRNPGVGQLNDAFLYTEVDGGMVRVDTRDDAYRLSFQARVVEYSSDGSEPTGRVASIRGWVCERAAYEQDPESCLHQPLELVEVTPESQRENVNYQTPRITLAFSDPVDLDSLRQSFVVETRNAAGEVVDIAGRIEPRDDVTYAFLPDDPLPDATRFEARLTGGPEGVRSREGEHYLDQGRDWRFSTLVDPDRGMSDDDVQIALNVYQTMRNAPLIAGKPALLRLTPQWTHRDEIHPDWQVHDFPATVEATVEPVRLLGQHGRTPDADGVLRIYHDDSFAAEDRRLAVDTVNLFGWMPEWSGAERLISARVTPFDPWPEPLESTEFEGEDRFRNWGVEPRTLRVRYAFLEAGSWAGGVPDEVRAHTRSTVADAQVLATQLFPVRATAMAPIHIPGVEGTIDRAFLFTDYDDTTVSTSDLVFHNGLWDLNEALGSNVFWESDARAVNVVRRAAARLRWLMDLHRTPADAILILYPFEVAEIGRATGVGDFFSLHQQDRGIGMAIDPGVDADTLAMGIVHELGHALGLNHNPGDLSQLGARHPASHDDPTIEGFRLALDGSTGWNKSAAHGNAEADGILAPLMWPSVTPTGWIWLNQAEYGQLMGAFGGAPGSRRFGFLDDGPVRLASAGGPDPATIARLIAGDRPPPERLAVLGALHPQGADARIDHVSRTPLSHQGPSSGDFTAELRDDAGAVLSAVRFQPAPPPALAEDGHHDLTPQGNAPRLATPDATASDPDDPAWWQDFALTLPYHPAARDLIVRRGDTVLASLAAPETAPRAEPQSQVLDLRAGPARLDWALHGDRPRVDLQYSPDAESDWQFLLLDQIATGARIDPAELPVGPAPSLRLTVRDGIAQRSRIIPVLLDRPPEPVSLSDAPLIGARFDRAIPAESLAHVSLLGTDGAPIRHRAALSPDGRHLSLWPQDPQSDPDEALTVRLGPAFGDRFGNRLDRAFEWSVTPP
;
A
#
# COMPACT_ATOMS: atom_id res chain seq x y z
N MET A 1 -43.25 -26.98 53.97
CA MET A 1 -44.37 -27.93 54.09
C MET A 1 -44.94 -28.10 55.50
N ARG A 2 -44.18 -28.06 56.62
CA ARG A 2 -44.76 -28.10 57.99
C ARG A 2 -45.82 -27.00 58.22
N GLN A 3 -45.56 -25.78 57.75
CA GLN A 3 -46.55 -24.69 57.76
C GLN A 3 -47.70 -24.91 56.78
N VAL A 4 -47.49 -25.56 55.62
CA VAL A 4 -48.55 -25.87 54.65
C VAL A 4 -49.43 -27.03 55.14
N LEU A 5 -48.87 -28.04 55.79
CA LEU A 5 -49.59 -29.14 56.42
C LEU A 5 -50.37 -28.63 57.65
N ILE A 6 -49.78 -27.75 58.46
CA ILE A 6 -50.48 -27.04 59.55
C ILE A 6 -51.58 -26.13 58.98
N PHE A 7 -51.36 -25.46 57.84
CA PHE A 7 -52.35 -24.60 57.18
C PHE A 7 -53.48 -25.41 56.53
N VAL A 8 -53.18 -26.57 55.93
CA VAL A 8 -54.16 -27.51 55.36
C VAL A 8 -54.96 -28.19 56.47
N LEU A 9 -54.32 -28.58 57.59
CA LEU A 9 -55.00 -29.12 58.77
C LEU A 9 -55.83 -28.06 59.50
N ALA A 10 -55.37 -26.80 59.55
CA ALA A 10 -56.13 -25.67 60.08
C ALA A 10 -57.30 -25.27 59.15
N MET A 11 -57.15 -25.39 57.84
CA MET A 11 -58.22 -25.22 56.85
C MET A 11 -59.26 -26.35 56.95
N LEU A 12 -58.83 -27.59 57.20
CA LEU A 12 -59.71 -28.75 57.42
C LEU A 12 -60.45 -28.68 58.77
N ALA A 13 -59.85 -28.09 59.81
CA ALA A 13 -60.51 -27.85 61.10
C ALA A 13 -61.57 -26.73 61.06
N CYS A 14 -61.53 -25.86 60.04
CA CYS A 14 -62.47 -24.75 59.86
C CYS A 14 -63.62 -25.04 58.87
N ALA A 15 -63.68 -26.22 58.26
CA ALA A 15 -64.77 -26.59 57.35
C ALA A 15 -65.98 -27.15 58.13
N PRO A 16 -67.23 -26.73 57.84
CA PRO A 16 -68.41 -27.31 58.49
C PRO A 16 -68.53 -28.81 58.18
N ALA A 17 -68.96 -29.58 59.20
CA ALA A 17 -68.91 -31.05 59.31
C ALA A 17 -69.71 -31.88 58.28
N ALA A 18 -69.95 -31.40 57.06
CA ALA A 18 -70.78 -32.07 56.05
C ALA A 18 -70.01 -32.60 54.81
N MET A 19 -68.67 -32.52 54.77
CA MET A 19 -67.88 -33.14 53.69
C MET A 19 -66.62 -33.82 54.22
N ALA A 20 -66.81 -34.95 54.91
CA ALA A 20 -65.76 -35.96 55.05
C ALA A 20 -65.86 -36.91 53.84
N GLN A 21 -65.18 -36.58 52.75
CA GLN A 21 -64.77 -37.60 51.78
C GLN A 21 -63.38 -38.06 52.17
N THR A 22 -63.24 -39.37 52.37
CA THR A 22 -61.97 -40.06 52.59
C THR A 22 -61.00 -39.67 51.47
N ILE A 23 -59.86 -39.09 51.82
CA ILE A 23 -58.74 -38.96 50.87
C ILE A 23 -58.08 -40.34 50.80
N GLU A 24 -58.49 -41.16 49.84
CA GLU A 24 -57.71 -42.34 49.44
C GLU A 24 -56.60 -41.86 48.51
N ILE A 25 -55.36 -41.92 48.99
CA ILE A 25 -54.19 -41.81 48.11
C ILE A 25 -54.18 -43.10 47.26
N PRO A 26 -54.28 -43.03 45.93
CA PRO A 26 -54.31 -44.23 45.09
C PRO A 26 -53.06 -45.06 45.32
N ARG A 27 -53.23 -46.35 45.60
CA ARG A 27 -52.14 -47.31 45.89
C ARG A 27 -51.06 -47.31 44.81
N GLU A 28 -51.46 -47.02 43.57
CA GLU A 28 -50.60 -46.88 42.38
C GLU A 28 -49.53 -45.78 42.53
N GLN A 29 -49.79 -44.71 43.30
CA GLN A 29 -48.80 -43.65 43.54
C GLN A 29 -47.79 -44.01 44.64
N ILE A 30 -48.14 -44.93 45.53
CA ILE A 30 -47.25 -45.48 46.56
C ILE A 30 -46.37 -46.58 45.94
N GLU A 31 -46.94 -47.41 45.06
CA GLU A 31 -46.23 -48.49 44.35
C GLU A 31 -45.31 -48.00 43.22
N ALA A 32 -45.46 -46.75 42.77
CA ALA A 32 -44.55 -46.11 41.79
C ALA A 32 -43.24 -45.56 42.42
N LEU A 33 -43.06 -45.67 43.73
CA LEU A 33 -41.79 -45.35 44.41
C LEU A 33 -40.92 -46.61 44.43
N PRO A 34 -39.82 -46.68 43.65
CA PRO A 34 -38.97 -47.86 43.64
C PRO A 34 -38.16 -47.96 44.95
N ASP A 35 -38.18 -49.15 45.55
CA ASP A 35 -37.32 -49.65 46.62
C ASP A 35 -37.28 -48.88 47.96
N ILE A 36 -38.42 -48.79 48.66
CA ILE A 36 -38.43 -48.59 50.11
C ILE A 36 -39.23 -49.72 50.77
N PRO A 37 -38.58 -50.81 51.23
CA PRO A 37 -39.27 -51.86 51.95
C PRO A 37 -39.67 -51.38 53.35
N ASP A 38 -40.96 -51.56 53.68
CA ASP A 38 -41.57 -51.45 55.01
C ASP A 38 -41.29 -50.14 55.80
N LEU A 39 -41.94 -49.05 55.37
CA LEU A 39 -42.17 -47.89 56.24
C LEU A 39 -43.27 -48.22 57.27
N PRO A 40 -42.97 -48.27 58.58
CA PRO A 40 -43.99 -48.46 59.60
C PRO A 40 -44.81 -47.17 59.70
N VAL A 41 -45.95 -47.10 59.02
CA VAL A 41 -46.90 -46.00 59.16
C VAL A 41 -47.52 -46.11 60.55
N PRO A 42 -47.32 -45.15 61.48
CA PRO A 42 -48.00 -45.18 62.76
C PRO A 42 -49.50 -45.04 62.52
N GLU A 43 -50.30 -45.99 62.98
CA GLU A 43 -51.76 -45.93 62.88
C GLU A 43 -52.29 -44.87 63.88
N LEU A 44 -52.18 -43.59 63.52
CA LEU A 44 -52.71 -42.49 64.32
C LEU A 44 -54.23 -42.40 64.09
N ARG A 45 -55.02 -42.69 65.13
CA ARG A 45 -56.48 -42.47 65.15
C ARG A 45 -56.79 -41.23 65.98
N PRO A 46 -56.73 -40.01 65.41
CA PRO A 46 -57.04 -38.81 66.17
C PRO A 46 -58.53 -38.76 66.50
N ASP A 47 -58.86 -38.52 67.76
CA ASP A 47 -60.22 -38.20 68.18
C ASP A 47 -60.53 -36.75 67.80
N LEU A 48 -61.08 -36.56 66.61
CA LEU A 48 -61.44 -35.23 66.08
C LEU A 48 -62.81 -34.75 66.60
N SER A 49 -63.45 -35.49 67.50
CA SER A 49 -64.77 -35.12 68.02
C SER A 49 -64.72 -34.02 69.09
N SER A 50 -63.53 -33.62 69.55
CA SER A 50 -63.34 -32.53 70.51
C SER A 50 -62.11 -31.66 70.20
N PRO A 51 -62.12 -30.37 70.57
CA PRO A 51 -60.95 -29.49 70.47
C PRO A 51 -59.73 -30.03 71.22
N GLU A 52 -59.89 -30.63 72.41
CA GLU A 52 -58.76 -31.25 73.14
C GLU A 52 -58.18 -32.48 72.41
N GLY A 53 -59.02 -33.28 71.74
CA GLY A 53 -58.55 -34.43 70.95
C GLY A 53 -57.76 -34.01 69.71
N LEU A 54 -58.15 -32.91 69.07
CA LEU A 54 -57.39 -32.27 67.99
C LEU A 54 -56.06 -31.71 68.50
N PHE A 55 -56.04 -31.01 69.65
CA PHE A 55 -54.80 -30.48 70.21
C PHE A 55 -53.84 -31.59 70.67
N ARG A 56 -54.33 -32.69 71.25
CA ARG A 56 -53.48 -33.86 71.56
C ARG A 56 -52.95 -34.55 70.31
N ALA A 57 -53.75 -34.70 69.27
CA ALA A 57 -53.27 -35.25 68.01
C ALA A 57 -52.18 -34.37 67.37
N ILE A 58 -52.31 -33.04 67.45
CA ILE A 58 -51.29 -32.10 67.01
C ILE A 58 -50.04 -32.18 67.90
N GLU A 59 -50.19 -32.35 69.21
CA GLU A 59 -49.08 -32.53 70.16
C GLU A 59 -48.34 -33.85 69.92
N ASP A 60 -49.05 -34.95 69.66
CA ASP A 60 -48.46 -36.26 69.35
C ASP A 60 -47.77 -36.27 67.99
N ILE A 61 -48.36 -35.63 66.96
CA ILE A 61 -47.72 -35.47 65.63
C ILE A 61 -46.47 -34.58 65.71
N SER A 62 -46.47 -33.56 66.58
CA SER A 62 -45.32 -32.65 66.74
C SER A 62 -44.21 -33.20 67.65
N ARG A 63 -44.52 -34.16 68.52
CA ARG A 63 -43.55 -34.91 69.35
C ARG A 63 -42.99 -36.17 68.70
N THR A 64 -43.64 -36.69 67.65
CA THR A 64 -43.07 -37.78 66.87
C THR A 64 -41.86 -37.23 66.12
N ASP A 65 -40.66 -37.76 66.38
CA ASP A 65 -39.43 -37.28 65.76
C ASP A 65 -39.30 -37.83 64.34
N TRP A 66 -39.88 -37.09 63.38
CA TRP A 66 -39.90 -37.48 61.96
C TRP A 66 -38.52 -37.38 61.28
N ILE A 67 -37.55 -36.76 61.95
CA ILE A 67 -36.21 -36.51 61.41
C ILE A 67 -35.39 -37.80 61.33
N ASP A 68 -35.58 -38.74 62.27
CA ASP A 68 -34.83 -40.01 62.30
C ASP A 68 -35.56 -41.19 61.61
N THR A 69 -36.82 -41.01 61.18
CA THR A 69 -37.68 -42.12 60.72
C THR A 69 -38.03 -42.11 59.24
N LEU A 70 -37.80 -41.01 58.52
CA LEU A 70 -37.94 -40.96 57.06
C LEU A 70 -36.55 -40.98 56.40
N PRO A 71 -36.32 -41.78 55.34
CA PRO A 71 -35.10 -41.65 54.54
C PRO A 71 -34.98 -40.21 54.04
N GLU A 72 -33.82 -39.57 54.23
CA GLU A 72 -33.63 -38.12 54.02
C GLU A 72 -33.99 -37.67 52.60
N ALA A 73 -33.77 -38.53 51.60
CA ALA A 73 -34.19 -38.37 50.21
C ALA A 73 -35.71 -38.10 50.02
N VAL A 74 -36.54 -38.62 50.93
CA VAL A 74 -38.00 -38.43 50.93
C VAL A 74 -38.37 -37.05 51.51
N PHE A 75 -37.61 -36.59 52.50
CA PHE A 75 -37.77 -35.25 53.11
C PHE A 75 -37.32 -34.13 52.14
N GLU A 76 -36.29 -34.39 51.34
CA GLU A 76 -35.73 -33.50 50.32
C GLU A 76 -36.67 -33.27 49.15
N ARG A 77 -37.25 -34.35 48.60
CA ARG A 77 -38.27 -34.27 47.53
C ARG A 77 -39.50 -33.48 47.97
N MET A 78 -39.86 -33.57 49.26
CA MET A 78 -40.97 -32.82 49.85
C MET A 78 -40.67 -31.32 50.06
N ARG A 79 -39.41 -30.88 50.04
CA ARG A 79 -39.03 -29.46 50.14
C ARG A 79 -38.86 -28.76 48.79
N GLY A 80 -38.98 -29.47 47.68
CA GLY A 80 -38.74 -28.93 46.33
C GLY A 80 -37.27 -28.61 46.06
N LEU A 81 -36.36 -29.20 46.85
CA LEU A 81 -34.92 -29.07 46.67
C LEU A 81 -34.45 -30.11 45.63
N THR A 82 -33.50 -29.73 44.78
CA THR A 82 -32.77 -30.68 43.94
C THR A 82 -32.06 -31.69 44.86
N PRO A 83 -32.19 -33.02 44.65
CA PRO A 83 -31.49 -33.99 45.49
C PRO A 83 -29.99 -33.70 45.48
N PHE A 84 -29.35 -33.80 46.64
CA PHE A 84 -27.92 -33.60 46.78
C PHE A 84 -27.15 -34.59 45.88
N GLU A 85 -26.07 -34.13 45.26
CA GLU A 85 -25.17 -35.03 44.52
C GLU A 85 -24.43 -35.98 45.48
N ALA A 86 -24.13 -35.51 46.69
CA ALA A 86 -23.49 -36.30 47.75
C ALA A 86 -23.79 -35.72 49.15
N HIS A 87 -23.95 -36.62 50.12
CA HIS A 87 -23.85 -36.35 51.55
C HIS A 87 -22.70 -37.19 52.10
N VAL A 88 -21.62 -36.53 52.51
CA VAL A 88 -20.35 -37.19 52.84
C VAL A 88 -20.02 -36.90 54.30
N PRO A 89 -19.74 -37.92 55.14
CA PRO A 89 -19.22 -37.68 56.47
C PRO A 89 -17.83 -37.05 56.36
N VAL A 90 -17.60 -35.98 57.10
CA VAL A 90 -16.32 -35.25 57.09
C VAL A 90 -15.70 -35.20 58.48
N VAL A 91 -14.39 -35.02 58.50
CA VAL A 91 -13.63 -34.57 59.67
C VAL A 91 -13.01 -33.22 59.35
N TRP A 92 -12.77 -32.43 60.37
CA TRP A 92 -12.28 -31.07 60.19
C TRP A 92 -11.43 -30.60 61.36
N GLU A 93 -10.60 -29.60 61.09
CA GLU A 93 -9.84 -28.88 62.09
C GLU A 93 -9.80 -27.40 61.72
N MET A 94 -9.80 -26.52 62.73
CA MET A 94 -9.68 -25.09 62.60
C MET A 94 -8.75 -24.56 63.69
N GLN A 95 -7.77 -23.77 63.29
CA GLN A 95 -6.90 -23.01 64.16
C GLN A 95 -7.31 -21.53 64.13
N ALA A 96 -7.47 -20.91 65.30
CA ALA A 96 -7.58 -19.47 65.46
C ALA A 96 -6.24 -18.90 65.96
N SER A 97 -5.83 -17.75 65.40
CA SER A 97 -4.59 -17.06 65.75
C SER A 97 -4.81 -15.54 65.87
N GLY A 98 -4.35 -14.92 66.97
CA GLY A 98 -4.56 -13.51 67.28
C GLY A 98 -5.16 -13.31 68.67
N ALA A 99 -6.33 -12.68 68.76
CA ALA A 99 -7.04 -12.51 70.03
C ALA A 99 -7.58 -13.81 70.64
N TRP A 100 -7.58 -14.89 69.85
CA TRP A 100 -7.74 -16.27 70.30
C TRP A 100 -6.60 -17.11 69.70
N THR A 101 -6.11 -18.06 70.47
CA THR A 101 -5.04 -18.99 70.07
C THR A 101 -5.48 -20.39 70.47
N GLU A 102 -6.32 -21.01 69.65
CA GLU A 102 -6.94 -22.30 69.95
C GLU A 102 -7.06 -23.12 68.67
N THR A 103 -6.92 -24.44 68.78
CA THR A 103 -7.23 -25.40 67.72
C THR A 103 -8.46 -26.18 68.12
N VAL A 104 -9.45 -26.25 67.23
CA VAL A 104 -10.71 -26.96 67.41
C VAL A 104 -10.85 -27.96 66.27
N SER A 105 -11.20 -29.20 66.58
CA SER A 105 -11.47 -30.24 65.60
C SER A 105 -12.77 -30.96 65.91
N GLY A 106 -13.29 -31.70 64.93
CA GLY A 106 -14.51 -32.46 65.09
C GLY A 106 -14.90 -33.25 63.86
N THR A 107 -16.16 -33.68 63.84
CA THR A 107 -16.77 -34.42 62.73
C THR A 107 -17.86 -33.56 62.09
N GLY A 108 -18.43 -33.98 60.97
CA GLY A 108 -19.51 -33.23 60.35
C GLY A 108 -20.08 -33.92 59.12
N SER A 109 -20.88 -33.18 58.37
CA SER A 109 -21.42 -33.60 57.08
C SER A 109 -21.14 -32.54 56.02
N LEU A 110 -20.80 -32.99 54.81
CA LEU A 110 -20.65 -32.15 53.64
C LEU A 110 -21.71 -32.54 52.63
N SER A 111 -22.40 -31.53 52.10
CA SER A 111 -23.46 -31.65 51.12
C SER A 111 -23.08 -30.91 49.84
N VAL A 112 -23.40 -31.49 48.68
CA VAL A 112 -23.15 -30.88 47.36
C VAL A 112 -24.47 -30.73 46.62
N THR A 113 -24.85 -29.49 46.31
CA THR A 113 -26.17 -29.16 45.72
C THR A 113 -25.98 -28.48 44.37
N ARG A 114 -26.69 -28.92 43.31
CA ARG A 114 -26.76 -28.13 42.06
C ARG A 114 -27.58 -26.86 42.25
N LEU A 115 -27.04 -25.72 41.82
CA LEU A 115 -27.65 -24.39 41.94
C LEU A 115 -28.77 -24.09 40.92
N THR A 116 -29.24 -25.09 40.18
CA THR A 116 -30.23 -24.96 39.09
C THR A 116 -31.57 -24.35 39.49
N ALA A 117 -31.93 -24.38 40.79
CA ALA A 117 -33.23 -23.90 41.29
C ALA A 117 -33.27 -22.40 41.65
N VAL A 118 -32.12 -21.72 41.75
CA VAL A 118 -32.01 -20.33 42.25
C VAL A 118 -31.54 -19.35 41.17
N GLY A 119 -31.49 -19.77 39.90
CA GLY A 119 -31.08 -18.94 38.77
C GLY A 119 -29.58 -18.87 38.50
N GLY A 120 -28.75 -19.68 39.19
CA GLY A 120 -27.32 -19.82 38.95
C GLY A 120 -26.96 -21.13 38.23
N SER A 121 -25.88 -21.13 37.44
CA SER A 121 -25.19 -22.33 36.95
C SER A 121 -24.08 -22.71 37.94
N GLY A 122 -23.97 -23.97 38.33
CA GLY A 122 -22.95 -24.44 39.27
C GLY A 122 -23.40 -25.43 40.34
N ARG A 123 -22.46 -25.77 41.22
CA ARG A 123 -22.63 -26.60 42.42
C ARG A 123 -22.29 -25.77 43.66
N GLN A 124 -23.06 -25.91 44.73
CA GLN A 124 -22.73 -25.39 46.03
C GLN A 124 -22.27 -26.53 46.93
N VAL A 125 -21.08 -26.41 47.48
CA VAL A 125 -20.58 -27.29 48.54
C VAL A 125 -20.89 -26.63 49.87
N HIS A 126 -21.50 -27.36 50.80
CA HIS A 126 -21.89 -26.86 52.11
C HIS A 126 -21.58 -27.91 53.18
N ALA A 127 -20.61 -27.59 54.03
CA ALA A 127 -20.19 -28.41 55.16
C ALA A 127 -20.76 -27.86 56.48
N ILE A 128 -21.40 -28.74 57.25
CA ILE A 128 -21.88 -28.52 58.61
C ILE A 128 -20.98 -29.32 59.53
N LEU A 129 -20.32 -28.63 60.44
CA LEU A 129 -19.13 -29.09 61.15
C LEU A 129 -19.43 -29.10 62.65
N ASP A 130 -19.65 -30.28 63.20
CA ASP A 130 -19.93 -30.50 64.61
C ASP A 130 -18.63 -30.57 65.41
N THR A 131 -18.62 -29.94 66.58
CA THR A 131 -17.50 -30.09 67.53
C THR A 131 -17.87 -31.13 68.58
N ASP A 132 -17.03 -32.14 68.79
CA ASP A 132 -17.29 -33.18 69.81
C ASP A 132 -17.37 -32.61 71.24
N ALA A 133 -16.86 -31.40 71.45
CA ALA A 133 -16.81 -30.72 72.75
C ALA A 133 -17.85 -29.60 72.94
N ARG A 134 -18.55 -29.12 71.88
CA ARG A 134 -19.41 -27.92 71.96
C ARG A 134 -20.69 -28.08 71.14
N ASN A 135 -21.82 -27.67 71.71
CA ASN A 135 -23.17 -27.94 71.18
C ASN A 135 -23.57 -27.15 69.91
N TRP A 136 -22.64 -26.60 69.12
CA TRP A 136 -22.97 -25.69 68.02
C TRP A 136 -22.20 -26.00 66.73
N PRO A 137 -22.90 -26.23 65.61
CA PRO A 137 -22.27 -26.51 64.33
C PRO A 137 -21.67 -25.25 63.69
N PHE A 138 -20.47 -25.39 63.18
CA PHE A 138 -19.76 -24.44 62.33
C PHE A 138 -20.09 -24.72 60.85
N GLN A 139 -20.10 -23.71 59.98
CA GLN A 139 -20.49 -23.89 58.58
C GLN A 139 -19.45 -23.32 57.61
N VAL A 140 -19.13 -24.08 56.55
CA VAL A 140 -18.29 -23.63 55.43
C VAL A 140 -19.03 -23.91 54.14
N PHE A 141 -19.12 -22.94 53.24
CA PHE A 141 -19.83 -23.12 51.98
C PHE A 141 -19.15 -22.36 50.82
N ALA A 142 -19.23 -22.92 49.61
CA ALA A 142 -18.62 -22.36 48.41
C ALA A 142 -19.39 -22.71 47.13
N ASP A 143 -19.50 -21.74 46.23
CA ASP A 143 -20.10 -21.92 44.91
C ASP A 143 -19.03 -22.25 43.86
N LEU A 144 -19.22 -23.38 43.19
CA LEU A 144 -18.36 -23.95 42.15
C LEU A 144 -19.08 -23.87 40.80
N PRO A 145 -18.36 -23.67 39.68
CA PRO A 145 -18.97 -23.75 38.35
C PRO A 145 -19.30 -25.21 37.98
N ASP A 146 -20.19 -25.38 37.00
CA ASP A 146 -20.56 -26.70 36.50
C ASP A 146 -19.39 -27.33 35.71
N GLY A 147 -19.05 -28.60 36.00
CA GLY A 147 -18.23 -29.43 35.10
C GLY A 147 -16.72 -29.52 35.30
N GLY A 148 -16.14 -29.08 36.43
CA GLY A 148 -14.71 -29.29 36.68
C GLY A 148 -14.40 -30.04 37.98
N SER A 149 -13.62 -31.12 37.88
CA SER A 149 -12.74 -31.59 38.95
C SER A 149 -11.52 -30.66 38.99
N GLY A 150 -11.18 -30.13 40.16
CA GLY A 150 -10.04 -29.23 40.30
C GLY A 150 -10.02 -28.49 41.63
N LEU A 151 -8.98 -27.67 41.80
CA LEU A 151 -8.83 -26.76 42.92
C LEU A 151 -9.50 -25.42 42.60
N TRP A 152 -10.49 -25.06 43.40
CA TRP A 152 -11.24 -23.81 43.27
C TRP A 152 -10.87 -22.86 44.40
N ARG A 153 -10.68 -21.57 44.11
CA ARG A 153 -10.49 -20.52 45.11
C ARG A 153 -11.58 -19.47 45.01
N ARG A 154 -12.26 -19.19 46.12
CA ARG A 154 -13.36 -18.23 46.17
C ARG A 154 -13.13 -17.23 47.32
N PRO A 155 -12.78 -15.97 47.01
CA PRO A 155 -12.77 -14.92 48.01
C PRO A 155 -14.20 -14.60 48.45
N PHE A 156 -14.36 -14.15 49.69
CA PHE A 156 -15.61 -13.60 50.20
C PHE A 156 -15.35 -12.38 51.09
N ALA A 157 -16.23 -11.38 51.04
CA ALA A 157 -16.00 -10.04 51.61
C ALA A 157 -16.73 -9.77 52.95
N GLY A 158 -17.34 -10.78 53.57
CA GLY A 158 -18.07 -10.66 54.84
C GLY A 158 -18.83 -11.94 55.20
N THR A 159 -19.66 -11.92 56.25
CA THR A 159 -20.61 -13.02 56.51
C THR A 159 -21.59 -13.12 55.33
N GLY A 160 -21.31 -14.02 54.39
CA GLY A 160 -22.20 -14.29 53.26
C GLY A 160 -23.63 -14.44 53.77
N GLY A 161 -24.57 -13.69 53.16
CA GLY A 161 -25.94 -13.53 53.61
C GLY A 161 -26.54 -14.81 54.19
N GLY A 162 -27.02 -14.73 55.43
CA GLY A 162 -27.21 -15.88 56.32
C GLY A 162 -27.86 -17.10 55.68
N ALA A 163 -27.21 -18.26 55.83
CA ALA A 163 -27.67 -19.66 55.71
C ALA A 163 -28.64 -20.05 54.56
N GLY A 164 -28.99 -19.17 53.63
CA GLY A 164 -30.13 -19.39 52.72
C GLY A 164 -30.10 -18.65 51.39
N SER A 165 -29.06 -17.87 51.09
CA SER A 165 -28.87 -17.23 49.78
C SER A 165 -27.49 -17.60 49.25
N GLY A 166 -27.40 -18.07 48.00
CA GLY A 166 -26.16 -18.51 47.34
C GLY A 166 -24.98 -17.58 47.59
N GLY A 167 -23.79 -18.16 47.75
CA GLY A 167 -22.57 -17.44 48.05
C GLY A 167 -21.42 -18.37 48.46
N THR A 168 -20.26 -17.77 48.66
CA THR A 168 -19.10 -18.42 49.31
C THR A 168 -18.89 -17.76 50.67
N GLY A 169 -18.63 -18.53 51.72
CA GLY A 169 -18.33 -17.97 53.03
C GLY A 169 -18.11 -18.99 54.14
N VAL A 170 -17.86 -18.43 55.32
CA VAL A 170 -17.75 -19.14 56.58
C VAL A 170 -18.82 -18.58 57.52
N GLY A 171 -19.65 -19.46 58.09
CA GLY A 171 -20.82 -19.10 58.90
C GLY A 171 -20.77 -19.65 60.32
N ALA A 172 -21.58 -19.06 61.20
CA ALA A 172 -21.79 -19.50 62.59
C ALA A 172 -20.53 -19.53 63.49
N VAL A 173 -19.49 -18.74 63.19
CA VAL A 173 -18.36 -18.54 64.11
C VAL A 173 -18.85 -17.76 65.33
N THR A 174 -18.79 -18.37 66.50
CA THR A 174 -19.17 -17.72 67.77
C THR A 174 -18.01 -17.72 68.75
N ASN A 175 -18.00 -16.76 69.67
CA ASN A 175 -17.00 -16.70 70.75
C ASN A 175 -16.94 -18.00 71.58
N HIS A 176 -18.03 -18.77 71.65
CA HIS A 176 -18.05 -20.08 72.32
C HIS A 176 -17.14 -21.12 71.68
N MET A 177 -16.83 -20.98 70.39
CA MET A 177 -15.87 -21.86 69.71
C MET A 177 -14.43 -21.62 70.18
N PHE A 178 -14.15 -20.49 70.81
CA PHE A 178 -12.79 -20.12 71.24
C PHE A 178 -12.65 -19.88 72.76
N GLN A 179 -13.74 -20.02 73.52
CA GLN A 179 -13.79 -19.78 74.98
C GLN A 179 -14.77 -20.76 75.67
N PRO A 180 -14.30 -21.92 76.16
CA PRO A 180 -15.17 -22.95 76.73
C PRO A 180 -15.84 -22.56 78.05
N ASP A 181 -15.30 -21.59 78.80
CA ASP A 181 -15.74 -21.25 80.16
C ASP A 181 -16.85 -20.18 80.24
N ARG A 182 -17.26 -19.59 79.11
CA ARG A 182 -18.31 -18.55 79.07
C ARG A 182 -19.65 -19.15 78.64
N VAL A 183 -20.59 -19.26 79.58
CA VAL A 183 -22.00 -19.59 79.31
C VAL A 183 -22.73 -18.30 78.93
N LEU A 184 -23.14 -18.17 77.68
CA LEU A 184 -24.01 -17.10 77.20
C LEU A 184 -25.05 -17.69 76.24
N GLY A 185 -26.28 -17.19 76.31
CA GLY A 185 -27.39 -17.58 75.45
C GLY A 185 -27.24 -17.05 74.03
N TYR A 186 -27.70 -17.84 73.06
CA TYR A 186 -27.66 -17.57 71.63
C TYR A 186 -28.54 -16.37 71.24
N ALA A 187 -27.98 -15.43 70.49
CA ALA A 187 -28.79 -14.54 69.66
C ALA A 187 -28.04 -14.24 68.35
N THR A 188 -28.61 -14.64 67.21
CA THR A 188 -28.15 -14.12 65.92
C THR A 188 -28.40 -12.62 65.85
N PRO A 189 -27.64 -11.85 65.06
CA PRO A 189 -27.92 -10.43 64.83
C PRO A 189 -29.37 -10.18 64.38
N GLN A 190 -29.98 -11.12 63.64
CA GLN A 190 -31.40 -11.06 63.24
C GLN A 190 -32.38 -11.37 64.36
N ALA A 191 -32.07 -12.29 65.29
CA ALA A 191 -32.89 -12.53 66.47
C ALA A 191 -32.87 -11.34 67.44
N MET A 192 -31.74 -10.61 67.53
CA MET A 192 -31.60 -9.40 68.34
C MET A 192 -32.30 -8.17 67.73
N ARG A 193 -32.50 -8.14 66.41
CA ARG A 193 -33.23 -7.06 65.72
C ARG A 193 -34.74 -7.26 65.68
N ASN A 194 -35.24 -8.42 66.14
CA ASN A 194 -36.67 -8.73 66.15
C ASN A 194 -37.29 -8.25 67.48
N PRO A 195 -38.20 -7.25 67.48
CA PRO A 195 -38.66 -6.57 68.70
C PRO A 195 -39.51 -7.42 69.67
N GLY A 196 -39.62 -8.74 69.46
CA GLY A 196 -40.41 -9.68 70.28
C GLY A 196 -39.60 -10.62 71.17
N VAL A 197 -38.27 -10.65 71.08
CA VAL A 197 -37.42 -11.44 71.96
C VAL A 197 -37.00 -10.54 73.12
N GLY A 198 -37.36 -10.90 74.35
CA GLY A 198 -37.12 -10.06 75.54
C GLY A 198 -35.67 -9.60 75.62
N GLN A 199 -35.46 -8.31 75.90
CA GLN A 199 -34.14 -7.72 76.11
C GLN A 199 -33.34 -8.60 77.07
N LEU A 200 -32.33 -9.30 76.54
CA LEU A 200 -31.33 -9.94 77.35
C LEU A 200 -30.48 -8.81 77.93
N ASN A 201 -30.59 -8.58 79.24
CA ASN A 201 -29.97 -7.43 79.94
C ASN A 201 -28.46 -7.59 80.20
N ASP A 202 -27.83 -8.63 79.66
CA ASP A 202 -26.40 -8.88 79.80
C ASP A 202 -25.65 -8.48 78.51
N ALA A 203 -24.41 -8.02 78.65
CA ALA A 203 -23.56 -7.68 77.51
C ALA A 203 -23.07 -8.96 76.81
N PHE A 204 -23.69 -9.35 75.70
CA PHE A 204 -23.25 -10.46 74.85
C PHE A 204 -22.23 -9.98 73.82
N LEU A 205 -21.12 -10.69 73.64
CA LEU A 205 -20.17 -10.41 72.56
C LEU A 205 -20.45 -11.39 71.42
N TYR A 206 -20.47 -10.93 70.17
CA TYR A 206 -20.56 -11.80 69.00
C TYR A 206 -19.33 -11.66 68.11
N THR A 207 -19.10 -12.66 67.27
CA THR A 207 -17.99 -12.67 66.31
C THR A 207 -18.57 -12.54 64.91
N GLU A 208 -17.97 -11.70 64.08
CA GLU A 208 -18.30 -11.60 62.66
C GLU A 208 -17.08 -11.98 61.81
N VAL A 209 -17.34 -12.62 60.67
CA VAL A 209 -16.31 -12.94 59.69
C VAL A 209 -16.11 -11.76 58.74
N ASP A 210 -14.95 -11.14 58.80
CA ASP A 210 -14.51 -9.96 58.04
C ASP A 210 -13.74 -10.39 56.78
N GLY A 211 -14.42 -11.18 55.95
CA GLY A 211 -13.89 -11.72 54.70
C GLY A 211 -12.87 -12.86 54.86
N GLY A 212 -12.56 -13.49 53.74
CA GLY A 212 -11.69 -14.65 53.69
C GLY A 212 -11.64 -15.33 52.34
N MET A 213 -11.12 -16.56 52.35
CA MET A 213 -10.96 -17.44 51.21
C MET A 213 -11.50 -18.82 51.59
N VAL A 214 -12.35 -19.39 50.74
CA VAL A 214 -12.62 -20.84 50.76
C VAL A 214 -11.98 -21.45 49.53
N ARG A 215 -11.24 -22.52 49.74
CA ARG A 215 -10.72 -23.38 48.68
C ARG A 215 -11.46 -24.70 48.71
N VAL A 216 -11.82 -25.20 47.53
CA VAL A 216 -12.45 -26.51 47.39
C VAL A 216 -11.63 -27.31 46.40
N ASP A 217 -11.07 -28.41 46.84
CA ASP A 217 -10.45 -29.43 46.02
C ASP A 217 -11.43 -30.58 45.82
N THR A 218 -11.61 -30.97 44.57
CA THR A 218 -12.52 -32.03 44.13
C THR A 218 -11.77 -33.10 43.31
N ARG A 219 -10.45 -33.14 43.40
CA ARG A 219 -9.61 -34.18 42.78
C ARG A 219 -9.77 -35.52 43.51
N ASP A 220 -9.50 -36.60 42.79
CA ASP A 220 -9.47 -37.97 43.31
C ASP A 220 -10.77 -38.44 43.98
N ASP A 221 -11.93 -37.99 43.46
CA ASP A 221 -13.27 -38.33 43.94
C ASP A 221 -13.55 -37.98 45.42
N ALA A 222 -12.70 -37.15 46.05
CA ALA A 222 -12.86 -36.71 47.44
C ALA A 222 -13.07 -35.19 47.51
N TYR A 223 -13.93 -34.75 48.43
CA TYR A 223 -14.09 -33.32 48.73
C TYR A 223 -13.14 -32.91 49.85
N ARG A 224 -12.26 -31.97 49.55
CA ARG A 224 -11.41 -31.31 50.55
C ARG A 224 -11.67 -29.82 50.51
N LEU A 225 -12.06 -29.22 51.62
CA LEU A 225 -12.14 -27.78 51.74
C LEU A 225 -10.99 -27.30 52.61
N SER A 226 -10.39 -26.18 52.25
CA SER A 226 -9.62 -25.39 53.20
C SER A 226 -10.20 -23.99 53.24
N PHE A 227 -10.17 -23.35 54.39
CA PHE A 227 -10.70 -22.01 54.53
C PHE A 227 -9.77 -21.18 55.40
N GLN A 228 -9.71 -19.90 55.08
CA GLN A 228 -9.05 -18.89 55.89
C GLN A 228 -9.96 -17.69 55.97
N ALA A 229 -10.14 -17.14 57.17
CA ALA A 229 -10.97 -15.96 57.34
C ALA A 229 -10.46 -15.08 58.46
N ARG A 230 -10.75 -13.79 58.38
CA ARG A 230 -10.55 -12.87 59.50
C ARG A 230 -11.82 -12.83 60.32
N VAL A 231 -11.70 -12.86 61.63
CA VAL A 231 -12.82 -12.78 62.57
C VAL A 231 -12.63 -11.62 63.54
N VAL A 232 -13.70 -10.86 63.76
CA VAL A 232 -13.71 -9.66 64.61
C VAL A 232 -14.81 -9.80 65.65
N GLU A 233 -14.47 -9.58 66.92
CA GLU A 233 -15.46 -9.55 68.01
C GLU A 233 -16.11 -8.16 68.10
N TYR A 234 -17.43 -8.13 68.28
CA TYR A 234 -18.24 -6.93 68.42
C TYR A 234 -18.94 -6.90 69.78
N SER A 235 -19.22 -5.68 70.25
CA SER A 235 -20.06 -5.43 71.43
C SER A 235 -21.52 -5.86 71.20
N SER A 236 -22.28 -5.96 72.30
CA SER A 236 -23.68 -6.42 72.29
C SER A 236 -24.65 -5.58 71.47
N ASP A 237 -24.33 -4.30 71.25
CA ASP A 237 -25.09 -3.40 70.38
C ASP A 237 -24.69 -3.50 68.90
N GLY A 238 -23.64 -4.26 68.59
CA GLY A 238 -23.12 -4.48 67.25
C GLY A 238 -22.60 -3.23 66.54
N SER A 239 -22.44 -2.12 67.26
CA SER A 239 -21.99 -0.86 66.67
C SER A 239 -20.48 -0.68 66.68
N GLU A 240 -19.75 -1.35 67.58
CA GLU A 240 -18.29 -1.17 67.69
C GLU A 240 -17.55 -2.52 67.83
N PRO A 241 -16.46 -2.73 67.06
CA PRO A 241 -15.57 -3.86 67.29
C PRO A 241 -14.86 -3.70 68.64
N THR A 242 -14.73 -4.79 69.41
CA THR A 242 -14.06 -4.77 70.74
C THR A 242 -12.54 -4.60 70.65
N GLY A 243 -12.00 -4.58 69.43
CA GLY A 243 -10.56 -4.61 69.15
C GLY A 243 -9.96 -6.01 69.14
N ARG A 244 -10.72 -7.05 69.52
CA ARG A 244 -10.28 -8.44 69.44
C ARG A 244 -10.50 -8.98 68.03
N VAL A 245 -9.39 -9.30 67.37
CA VAL A 245 -9.34 -9.81 65.99
C VAL A 245 -8.49 -11.08 65.97
N ALA A 246 -8.92 -12.07 65.20
CA ALA A 246 -8.09 -13.22 64.87
C ALA A 246 -8.22 -13.63 63.41
N SER A 247 -7.23 -14.38 62.95
CA SER A 247 -7.29 -15.14 61.71
C SER A 247 -7.63 -16.58 62.05
N ILE A 248 -8.68 -17.11 61.44
CA ILE A 248 -9.00 -18.54 61.46
C ILE A 248 -8.50 -19.18 60.18
N ARG A 249 -7.91 -20.38 60.29
CA ARG A 249 -7.57 -21.26 59.17
C ARG A 249 -8.03 -22.65 59.52
N GLY A 250 -8.66 -23.35 58.60
CA GLY A 250 -9.06 -24.74 58.82
C GLY A 250 -9.20 -25.53 57.54
N TRP A 251 -9.46 -26.81 57.71
CA TRP A 251 -9.70 -27.74 56.63
C TRP A 251 -10.85 -28.68 56.98
N VAL A 252 -11.51 -29.18 55.94
CA VAL A 252 -12.59 -30.16 56.00
C VAL A 252 -12.24 -31.24 55.00
N CYS A 253 -12.23 -32.49 55.43
CA CYS A 253 -11.89 -33.62 54.58
C CYS A 253 -12.94 -34.71 54.72
N GLU A 254 -13.25 -35.40 53.64
CA GLU A 254 -14.01 -36.64 53.71
C GLU A 254 -13.37 -37.60 54.71
N ARG A 255 -14.18 -38.13 55.63
CA ARG A 255 -13.70 -39.00 56.70
C ARG A 255 -13.01 -40.25 56.16
N ALA A 256 -13.55 -40.84 55.09
CA ALA A 256 -12.95 -42.01 54.44
C ALA A 256 -11.58 -41.70 53.83
N ALA A 257 -11.41 -40.51 53.24
CA ALA A 257 -10.11 -40.05 52.72
C ALA A 257 -9.11 -39.80 53.86
N TYR A 258 -9.56 -39.16 54.95
CA TYR A 258 -8.75 -38.93 56.15
C TYR A 258 -8.30 -40.23 56.81
N GLU A 259 -9.17 -41.24 56.90
CA GLU A 259 -8.83 -42.54 57.49
C GLU A 259 -7.82 -43.33 56.63
N GLN A 260 -7.80 -43.10 55.31
CA GLN A 260 -6.83 -43.72 54.40
C GLN A 260 -5.47 -43.02 54.45
N ASP A 261 -5.47 -41.69 54.43
CA ASP A 261 -4.26 -40.88 54.50
C ASP A 261 -4.55 -39.57 55.26
N PRO A 262 -4.33 -39.54 56.58
CA PRO A 262 -4.57 -38.35 57.40
C PRO A 262 -3.76 -37.14 56.94
N GLU A 263 -2.57 -37.35 56.36
CA GLU A 263 -1.71 -36.25 55.91
C GLU A 263 -2.24 -35.61 54.63
N SER A 264 -2.90 -36.37 53.76
CA SER A 264 -3.56 -35.84 52.55
C SER A 264 -4.64 -34.79 52.84
N CYS A 265 -5.16 -34.76 54.07
CA CYS A 265 -6.16 -33.80 54.53
C CYS A 265 -5.56 -32.64 55.32
N LEU A 266 -4.36 -32.82 55.90
CA LEU A 266 -3.66 -31.82 56.71
C LEU A 266 -2.86 -30.84 55.86
N HIS A 267 -2.39 -31.28 54.69
CA HIS A 267 -1.53 -30.48 53.82
C HIS A 267 -2.05 -30.48 52.39
N GLN A 268 -2.42 -29.29 51.90
CA GLN A 268 -2.51 -29.10 50.45
C GLN A 268 -1.08 -29.06 49.92
N PRO A 269 -0.76 -29.79 48.84
CA PRO A 269 0.54 -29.66 48.21
C PRO A 269 0.77 -28.19 47.84
N LEU A 270 2.02 -27.75 47.93
CA LEU A 270 2.37 -26.44 47.42
C LEU A 270 2.17 -26.49 45.91
N GLU A 271 1.34 -25.60 45.39
CA GLU A 271 1.02 -25.53 43.98
C GLU A 271 1.39 -24.16 43.45
N LEU A 272 1.95 -24.12 42.25
CA LEU A 272 2.08 -22.90 41.48
C LEU A 272 0.76 -22.65 40.74
N VAL A 273 0.04 -21.64 41.20
CA VAL A 273 -1.33 -21.31 40.81
C VAL A 273 -1.34 -20.54 39.51
N GLU A 274 -0.46 -19.57 39.41
CA GLU A 274 -0.41 -18.63 38.31
C GLU A 274 1.05 -18.21 38.07
N VAL A 275 1.38 -18.03 36.80
CA VAL A 275 2.63 -17.40 36.37
C VAL A 275 2.28 -16.27 35.43
N THR A 276 3.03 -15.19 35.53
CA THR A 276 2.92 -14.07 34.61
C THR A 276 4.35 -13.65 34.22
N PRO A 277 4.64 -13.33 32.95
CA PRO A 277 3.79 -13.55 31.78
C PRO A 277 3.43 -15.04 31.59
N GLU A 278 2.29 -15.30 30.96
CA GLU A 278 1.85 -16.66 30.63
C GLU A 278 2.81 -17.35 29.64
N SER A 279 2.69 -18.68 29.51
CA SER A 279 3.47 -19.42 28.53
C SER A 279 3.15 -18.97 27.11
N GLN A 280 4.19 -18.80 26.29
CA GLN A 280 4.16 -18.28 24.93
C GLN A 280 3.64 -16.84 24.80
N ARG A 281 3.62 -16.05 25.89
CA ARG A 281 3.32 -14.63 25.79
C ARG A 281 4.35 -13.93 24.90
N GLU A 282 3.86 -13.26 23.87
CA GLU A 282 4.65 -12.39 23.00
C GLU A 282 4.52 -10.92 23.46
N ASN A 283 5.35 -10.03 22.92
CA ASN A 283 5.27 -8.59 23.16
C ASN A 283 5.33 -8.21 24.66
N VAL A 284 6.17 -8.91 25.44
CA VAL A 284 6.43 -8.56 26.85
C VAL A 284 7.32 -7.33 26.94
N ASN A 285 6.91 -6.34 27.72
CA ASN A 285 7.66 -5.13 27.99
C ASN A 285 9.00 -5.46 28.65
N TYR A 286 10.09 -5.26 27.92
CA TYR A 286 11.43 -5.65 28.36
C TYR A 286 11.95 -4.78 29.52
N GLN A 287 11.42 -3.57 29.70
CA GLN A 287 11.77 -2.67 30.79
C GLN A 287 11.03 -3.01 32.09
N THR A 288 9.77 -3.42 31.97
CA THR A 288 8.91 -3.77 33.12
C THR A 288 8.16 -5.09 32.89
N PRO A 289 8.88 -6.23 32.78
CA PRO A 289 8.31 -7.50 32.33
C PRO A 289 7.40 -8.18 33.36
N ARG A 290 7.11 -7.54 34.52
CA ARG A 290 6.23 -7.97 35.62
C ARG A 290 6.18 -9.50 35.82
N ILE A 291 7.35 -10.14 35.95
CA ILE A 291 7.43 -11.59 36.10
C ILE A 291 6.95 -11.97 37.51
N THR A 292 5.80 -12.62 37.63
CA THR A 292 5.18 -12.99 38.92
C THR A 292 4.84 -14.46 39.03
N LEU A 293 4.93 -14.97 40.25
CA LEU A 293 4.65 -16.35 40.65
C LEU A 293 3.64 -16.31 41.80
N ALA A 294 2.46 -16.88 41.60
CA ALA A 294 1.47 -17.02 42.66
C ALA A 294 1.37 -18.48 43.10
N PHE A 295 1.46 -18.73 44.41
CA PHE A 295 1.43 -20.06 45.00
C PHE A 295 0.14 -20.34 45.77
N SER A 296 -0.07 -21.61 46.15
CA SER A 296 -1.12 -21.98 47.08
C SER A 296 -0.87 -21.45 48.47
N ASP A 297 0.34 -21.59 48.97
CA ASP A 297 0.67 -21.17 50.33
C ASP A 297 1.91 -20.26 50.30
N PRO A 298 2.14 -19.47 51.37
CA PRO A 298 3.35 -18.69 51.48
C PRO A 298 4.57 -19.58 51.37
N VAL A 299 5.54 -19.22 50.53
CA VAL A 299 6.75 -20.02 50.30
C VAL A 299 7.93 -19.47 51.08
N ASP A 300 8.86 -20.37 51.40
CA ASP A 300 10.18 -19.99 51.89
C ASP A 300 10.96 -19.31 50.77
N LEU A 301 11.19 -18.00 50.93
CA LEU A 301 11.77 -17.15 49.91
C LEU A 301 13.18 -17.59 49.50
N ASP A 302 13.97 -18.17 50.41
CA ASP A 302 15.31 -18.64 50.08
C ASP A 302 15.25 -19.91 49.21
N SER A 303 14.27 -20.80 49.45
CA SER A 303 14.03 -21.94 48.57
C SER A 303 13.55 -21.50 47.18
N LEU A 304 12.69 -20.48 47.11
CA LEU A 304 12.20 -19.94 45.84
C LEU A 304 13.33 -19.29 45.03
N ARG A 305 14.22 -18.52 45.67
CA ARG A 305 15.39 -17.90 45.04
C ARG A 305 16.38 -18.91 44.47
N GLN A 306 16.48 -20.09 45.09
CA GLN A 306 17.36 -21.16 44.60
C GLN A 306 16.69 -22.00 43.50
N SER A 307 15.36 -22.00 43.45
CA SER A 307 14.58 -22.88 42.56
C SER A 307 14.06 -22.20 41.31
N PHE A 308 14.07 -20.86 41.25
CA PHE A 308 13.56 -20.08 40.14
C PHE A 308 14.68 -19.37 39.37
N VAL A 309 14.68 -19.54 38.04
CA VAL A 309 15.61 -18.88 37.13
C VAL A 309 14.89 -18.42 35.87
N VAL A 310 15.31 -17.27 35.33
CA VAL A 310 14.93 -16.80 33.99
C VAL A 310 16.18 -16.87 33.13
N GLU A 311 16.11 -17.52 31.98
CA GLU A 311 17.27 -17.82 31.14
C GLU A 311 17.06 -17.32 29.70
N THR A 312 18.16 -16.98 29.04
CA THR A 312 18.24 -16.78 27.58
C THR A 312 19.48 -17.48 27.03
N ARG A 313 19.85 -17.25 25.75
CA ARG A 313 21.09 -17.74 25.18
C ARG A 313 21.96 -16.63 24.61
N ASN A 314 23.24 -16.65 24.96
CA ASN A 314 24.23 -15.75 24.37
C ASN A 314 24.54 -16.12 22.91
N ALA A 315 25.32 -15.28 22.22
CA ALA A 315 25.75 -15.50 20.84
C ALA A 315 26.37 -16.89 20.56
N ALA A 316 27.03 -17.50 21.56
CA ALA A 316 27.63 -18.83 21.46
C ALA A 316 26.63 -19.99 21.66
N GLY A 317 25.37 -19.68 21.96
CA GLY A 317 24.32 -20.66 22.23
C GLY A 317 24.36 -21.23 23.64
N GLU A 318 25.16 -20.65 24.53
CA GLU A 318 25.24 -21.04 25.94
C GLU A 318 24.06 -20.42 26.70
N VAL A 319 23.52 -21.19 27.66
CA VAL A 319 22.44 -20.71 28.54
C VAL A 319 23.02 -19.66 29.49
N VAL A 320 22.35 -18.51 29.57
CA VAL A 320 22.72 -17.41 30.45
C VAL A 320 21.53 -17.06 31.34
N ASP A 321 21.76 -17.13 32.64
CA ASP A 321 20.78 -16.72 33.65
C ASP A 321 20.67 -15.19 33.67
N ILE A 322 19.43 -14.70 33.72
CA ILE A 322 19.13 -13.29 33.92
C ILE A 322 19.27 -12.98 35.41
N ALA A 323 20.21 -12.10 35.74
CA ALA A 323 20.38 -11.61 37.10
C ALA A 323 19.13 -10.83 37.54
N GLY A 324 18.65 -11.12 38.74
CA GLY A 324 17.50 -10.45 39.33
C GLY A 324 17.24 -10.92 40.74
N ARG A 325 16.21 -10.32 41.36
CA ARG A 325 15.82 -10.61 42.74
C ARG A 325 14.34 -10.92 42.85
N ILE A 326 14.00 -11.80 43.79
CA ILE A 326 12.61 -12.14 44.10
C ILE A 326 12.16 -11.36 45.33
N GLU A 327 11.06 -10.63 45.18
CA GLU A 327 10.42 -9.83 46.22
C GLU A 327 8.96 -10.29 46.43
N PRO A 328 8.50 -10.46 47.67
CA PRO A 328 7.10 -10.75 47.95
C PRO A 328 6.24 -9.52 47.59
N ARG A 329 5.15 -9.76 46.85
CA ARG A 329 4.11 -8.75 46.58
C ARG A 329 2.99 -8.81 47.61
N ASP A 330 2.62 -10.03 47.97
CA ASP A 330 1.72 -10.35 49.09
C ASP A 330 2.17 -11.68 49.73
N ASP A 331 1.32 -12.31 50.54
CA ASP A 331 1.67 -13.54 51.26
C ASP A 331 1.90 -14.76 50.35
N VAL A 332 1.35 -14.80 49.14
CA VAL A 332 1.43 -15.95 48.22
C VAL A 332 1.92 -15.59 46.82
N THR A 333 2.06 -14.30 46.52
CA THR A 333 2.52 -13.78 45.23
C THR A 333 3.91 -13.18 45.36
N TYR A 334 4.81 -13.60 44.48
CA TYR A 334 6.20 -13.17 44.43
C TYR A 334 6.52 -12.60 43.06
N ALA A 335 7.30 -11.53 43.00
CA ALA A 335 7.75 -10.92 41.76
C ALA A 335 9.26 -11.11 41.58
N PHE A 336 9.65 -11.58 40.41
CA PHE A 336 11.03 -11.52 39.95
C PHE A 336 11.28 -10.17 39.29
N LEU A 337 12.24 -9.42 39.80
CA LEU A 337 12.69 -8.13 39.30
C LEU A 337 14.09 -8.32 38.71
N PRO A 338 14.24 -8.32 37.38
CA PRO A 338 15.55 -8.27 36.73
C PRO A 338 16.37 -7.10 37.27
N ASP A 339 17.68 -7.29 37.44
CA ASP A 339 18.57 -6.23 37.92
C ASP A 339 18.79 -5.16 36.83
N ASP A 340 18.81 -5.58 35.57
CA ASP A 340 18.81 -4.74 34.37
C ASP A 340 17.56 -5.02 33.53
N PRO A 341 17.08 -4.07 32.69
CA PRO A 341 16.05 -4.35 31.69
C PRO A 341 16.39 -5.59 30.87
N LEU A 342 15.38 -6.42 30.58
CA LEU A 342 15.58 -7.56 29.70
C LEU A 342 16.04 -7.08 28.32
N PRO A 343 16.83 -7.88 27.60
CA PRO A 343 17.00 -7.67 26.18
C PRO A 343 15.66 -7.62 25.43
N ASP A 344 15.45 -6.58 24.63
CA ASP A 344 14.39 -6.48 23.62
C ASP A 344 14.61 -7.51 22.50
N ALA A 345 13.55 -7.76 21.71
CA ALA A 345 13.54 -8.72 20.61
C ALA A 345 14.16 -10.09 20.97
N THR A 346 13.96 -10.55 22.21
CA THR A 346 14.62 -11.75 22.76
C THR A 346 13.60 -12.71 23.36
N ARG A 347 13.83 -14.00 23.17
CA ARG A 347 13.07 -15.09 23.79
C ARG A 347 13.70 -15.44 25.14
N PHE A 348 12.85 -15.77 26.11
CA PHE A 348 13.26 -16.18 27.45
C PHE A 348 12.55 -17.48 27.83
N GLU A 349 13.22 -18.26 28.69
CA GLU A 349 12.64 -19.44 29.34
C GLU A 349 12.73 -19.23 30.85
N ALA A 350 11.60 -19.28 31.53
CA ALA A 350 11.54 -19.26 32.98
C ALA A 350 11.34 -20.69 33.48
N ARG A 351 12.16 -21.10 34.44
CA ARG A 351 12.20 -22.45 35.01
C ARG A 351 12.03 -22.38 36.51
N LEU A 352 11.09 -23.17 37.01
CA LEU A 352 10.83 -23.36 38.43
C LEU A 352 11.05 -24.83 38.78
N THR A 353 11.98 -25.10 39.68
CA THR A 353 12.31 -26.46 40.13
C THR A 353 11.30 -26.92 41.19
N GLY A 354 10.76 -28.14 41.01
CA GLY A 354 9.92 -28.83 41.99
C GLY A 354 10.63 -30.01 42.65
N GLY A 355 9.92 -30.75 43.48
CA GLY A 355 10.44 -31.85 44.29
C GLY A 355 11.18 -31.40 45.55
N PRO A 356 11.91 -32.30 46.24
CA PRO A 356 12.56 -32.02 47.52
C PRO A 356 13.66 -30.95 47.49
N GLU A 357 14.19 -30.64 46.31
CA GLU A 357 15.17 -29.55 46.10
C GLU A 357 14.53 -28.25 45.59
N GLY A 358 13.20 -28.26 45.38
CA GLY A 358 12.45 -27.16 44.80
C GLY A 358 11.90 -26.16 45.84
N VAL A 359 10.87 -25.42 45.43
CA VAL A 359 10.21 -24.43 46.29
C VAL A 359 9.56 -25.12 47.48
N ARG A 360 9.83 -24.63 48.69
CA ARG A 360 9.29 -25.15 49.94
C ARG A 360 8.24 -24.19 50.50
N SER A 361 7.17 -24.72 51.06
CA SER A 361 6.20 -23.93 51.82
C SER A 361 6.82 -23.35 53.10
N ARG A 362 6.46 -22.13 53.47
CA ARG A 362 6.84 -21.51 54.75
C ARG A 362 6.03 -22.08 55.91
N GLU A 363 4.84 -22.60 55.64
CA GLU A 363 3.86 -23.03 56.64
C GLU A 363 3.83 -24.56 56.85
N GLY A 364 4.67 -25.33 56.13
CA GLY A 364 4.81 -26.77 56.33
C GLY A 364 6.05 -27.39 55.65
N GLU A 365 6.31 -28.67 55.89
CA GLU A 365 7.44 -29.42 55.28
C GLU A 365 7.12 -29.99 53.88
N HIS A 366 6.25 -29.33 53.13
CA HIS A 366 5.87 -29.75 51.77
C HIS A 366 6.53 -28.86 50.71
N TYR A 367 6.81 -29.47 49.57
CA TYR A 367 7.49 -28.86 48.45
C TYR A 367 6.52 -28.70 47.28
N LEU A 368 6.87 -27.86 46.32
CA LEU A 368 6.21 -27.83 45.03
C LEU A 368 6.43 -29.18 44.35
N ASP A 369 5.39 -29.99 44.18
CA ASP A 369 5.53 -31.38 43.73
C ASP A 369 6.19 -31.50 42.34
N GLN A 370 5.81 -30.62 41.41
CA GLN A 370 6.30 -30.61 40.03
C GLN A 370 6.83 -29.23 39.66
N GLY A 371 8.01 -29.22 39.04
CA GLY A 371 8.55 -28.01 38.45
C GLY A 371 7.70 -27.52 37.27
N ARG A 372 7.96 -26.29 36.82
CA ARG A 372 7.29 -25.71 35.66
C ARG A 372 8.27 -24.89 34.84
N ASP A 373 8.23 -25.12 33.54
CA ASP A 373 8.97 -24.34 32.55
C ASP A 373 7.97 -23.63 31.64
N TRP A 374 8.24 -22.37 31.29
CA TRP A 374 7.46 -21.64 30.30
C TRP A 374 8.35 -20.64 29.58
N ARG A 375 7.88 -20.20 28.40
CA ARG A 375 8.61 -19.26 27.55
C ARG A 375 7.81 -18.01 27.30
N PHE A 376 8.49 -16.91 27.04
CA PHE A 376 7.87 -15.67 26.59
C PHE A 376 8.88 -14.91 25.72
N SER A 377 8.43 -13.94 24.95
CA SER A 377 9.29 -13.06 24.16
C SER A 377 9.03 -11.59 24.46
N THR A 378 10.10 -10.80 24.44
CA THR A 378 10.03 -9.37 24.66
C THR A 378 9.59 -8.60 23.42
N LEU A 379 9.09 -7.37 23.63
CA LEU A 379 8.83 -6.39 22.57
C LEU A 379 10.09 -6.14 21.74
N VAL A 380 9.89 -5.86 20.45
CA VAL A 380 10.92 -5.36 19.56
C VAL A 380 11.02 -3.85 19.74
N ASP A 381 12.24 -3.34 19.92
CA ASP A 381 12.52 -1.90 19.99
C ASP A 381 13.11 -1.43 18.64
N PRO A 382 12.35 -0.70 17.81
CA PRO A 382 12.81 -0.27 16.50
C PRO A 382 13.97 0.73 16.55
N ASP A 383 14.12 1.50 17.63
CA ASP A 383 15.19 2.51 17.74
C ASP A 383 16.55 1.89 18.06
N ARG A 384 16.57 0.64 18.51
CA ARG A 384 17.79 0.03 19.03
C ARG A 384 18.71 -0.42 17.90
N GLY A 385 19.95 0.09 17.94
CA GLY A 385 21.00 -0.28 16.99
C GLY A 385 20.86 0.42 15.63
N MET A 386 19.80 1.18 15.44
CA MET A 386 19.64 2.08 14.30
C MET A 386 20.40 3.38 14.54
N SER A 387 20.99 3.92 13.48
CA SER A 387 21.52 5.28 13.46
C SER A 387 20.37 6.30 13.34
N ASP A 388 20.62 7.57 13.71
CA ASP A 388 19.64 8.65 13.56
C ASP A 388 19.18 8.86 12.09
N ASP A 389 19.91 8.31 11.12
CA ASP A 389 19.60 8.38 9.68
C ASP A 389 18.81 7.15 9.17
N ASP A 390 18.69 6.08 9.97
CA ASP A 390 17.95 4.88 9.60
C ASP A 390 16.44 5.09 9.81
N VAL A 391 15.63 4.52 8.93
CA VAL A 391 14.16 4.62 9.00
C VAL A 391 13.57 3.32 9.55
N GLN A 392 12.74 3.41 10.59
CA GLN A 392 12.14 2.23 11.23
C GLN A 392 11.18 1.50 10.27
N ILE A 393 10.48 2.27 9.43
CA ILE A 393 9.68 1.76 8.32
C ILE A 393 10.13 2.45 7.03
N ALA A 394 10.71 1.68 6.11
CA ALA A 394 10.93 2.19 4.76
C ALA A 394 9.59 2.23 4.02
N LEU A 395 9.16 3.44 3.64
CA LEU A 395 7.95 3.68 2.84
C LEU A 395 8.29 3.76 1.37
N ASN A 396 7.59 2.99 0.54
CA ASN A 396 7.73 3.09 -0.91
C ASN A 396 6.36 3.10 -1.58
N VAL A 397 6.13 4.05 -2.48
CA VAL A 397 4.89 4.14 -3.25
C VAL A 397 5.14 3.69 -4.67
N TYR A 398 4.26 2.83 -5.18
CA TYR A 398 4.29 2.33 -6.55
C TYR A 398 2.98 2.69 -7.25
N GLN A 399 3.07 3.24 -8.46
CA GLN A 399 1.95 3.26 -9.42
C GLN A 399 2.31 2.46 -10.66
N THR A 400 3.47 2.81 -11.24
CA THR A 400 4.19 2.00 -12.22
C THR A 400 5.62 1.78 -11.74
N MET A 401 6.29 2.87 -11.39
CA MET A 401 7.66 2.90 -10.86
C MET A 401 7.67 3.27 -9.38
N ARG A 402 8.66 2.77 -8.66
CA ARG A 402 8.93 3.13 -7.26
C ARG A 402 9.18 4.64 -7.10
N ASN A 403 8.46 5.25 -6.19
CA ASN A 403 8.62 6.64 -5.72
C ASN A 403 8.64 7.69 -6.85
N ALA A 404 8.01 7.37 -7.99
CA ALA A 404 7.82 8.33 -9.07
C ALA A 404 6.75 9.37 -8.67
N PRO A 405 6.74 10.56 -9.31
CA PRO A 405 5.70 11.55 -9.02
C PRO A 405 4.29 10.98 -9.22
N LEU A 406 3.44 11.18 -8.22
CA LEU A 406 2.11 10.57 -8.12
C LEU A 406 1.13 11.18 -9.12
N ILE A 407 0.53 10.30 -9.91
CA ILE A 407 -0.46 10.63 -10.93
C ILE A 407 -1.84 10.54 -10.31
N ALA A 408 -2.54 11.67 -10.22
CA ALA A 408 -3.86 11.74 -9.63
C ALA A 408 -4.85 10.78 -10.32
N GLY A 409 -5.60 10.01 -9.52
CA GLY A 409 -6.58 9.05 -10.00
C GLY A 409 -6.02 7.78 -10.66
N LYS A 410 -4.70 7.56 -10.63
CA LYS A 410 -4.10 6.28 -11.03
C LYS A 410 -3.88 5.40 -9.78
N PRO A 411 -4.21 4.10 -9.79
CA PRO A 411 -3.98 3.22 -8.66
C PRO A 411 -2.55 3.29 -8.12
N ALA A 412 -2.44 3.25 -6.79
CA ALA A 412 -1.17 3.21 -6.08
C ALA A 412 -1.13 2.05 -5.08
N LEU A 413 0.07 1.59 -4.80
CA LEU A 413 0.43 0.66 -3.75
C LEU A 413 1.38 1.40 -2.80
N LEU A 414 1.09 1.36 -1.50
CA LEU A 414 2.04 1.73 -0.47
C LEU A 414 2.66 0.45 0.09
N ARG A 415 3.97 0.31 -0.03
CA ARG A 415 4.75 -0.79 0.53
C ARG A 415 5.47 -0.31 1.78
N LEU A 416 5.33 -1.07 2.86
CA LEU A 416 6.01 -0.88 4.13
C LEU A 416 7.03 -2.01 4.31
N THR A 417 8.24 -1.64 4.70
CA THR A 417 9.27 -2.58 5.13
C THR A 417 9.71 -2.19 6.54
N PRO A 418 9.08 -2.75 7.59
CA PRO A 418 9.53 -2.57 8.97
C PRO A 418 10.93 -3.18 9.13
N GLN A 419 11.81 -2.47 9.84
CA GLN A 419 13.20 -2.90 10.06
C GLN A 419 13.51 -2.82 11.55
N TRP A 420 14.21 -3.83 12.06
CA TRP A 420 14.83 -3.81 13.38
C TRP A 420 16.13 -4.59 13.33
N THR A 421 17.00 -4.36 14.31
CA THR A 421 18.33 -4.97 14.32
C THR A 421 18.36 -6.14 15.30
N HIS A 422 18.84 -7.29 14.81
CA HIS A 422 19.18 -8.43 15.65
C HIS A 422 20.33 -8.09 16.61
N ARG A 423 20.29 -8.66 17.81
CA ARG A 423 21.30 -8.43 18.85
C ARG A 423 22.46 -9.40 18.68
N ASP A 424 23.66 -8.89 18.43
CA ASP A 424 24.87 -9.68 18.25
C ASP A 424 25.21 -10.55 19.47
N GLU A 425 24.80 -10.13 20.67
CA GLU A 425 25.03 -10.84 21.91
C GLU A 425 24.02 -11.97 22.20
N ILE A 426 22.93 -12.10 21.44
CA ILE A 426 21.88 -13.12 21.61
C ILE A 426 21.97 -14.16 20.50
N HIS A 427 21.84 -15.45 20.86
CA HIS A 427 21.85 -16.53 19.86
C HIS A 427 20.75 -16.32 18.81
N PRO A 428 20.99 -16.51 17.50
CA PRO A 428 19.99 -16.31 16.44
C PRO A 428 18.64 -17.02 16.71
N ASP A 429 18.64 -18.29 17.15
CA ASP A 429 17.41 -19.04 17.45
C ASP A 429 16.59 -18.48 18.65
N TRP A 430 17.21 -17.64 19.47
CA TRP A 430 16.61 -17.02 20.66
C TRP A 430 16.22 -15.57 20.43
N GLN A 431 16.41 -15.05 19.22
CA GLN A 431 15.91 -13.74 18.83
C GLN A 431 14.45 -13.84 18.38
N VAL A 432 13.73 -12.72 18.47
CA VAL A 432 12.38 -12.57 17.94
C VAL A 432 12.49 -12.35 16.44
N HIS A 433 12.16 -13.40 15.68
CA HIS A 433 12.09 -13.36 14.22
C HIS A 433 10.79 -12.76 13.71
N ASP A 434 9.74 -12.79 14.54
CA ASP A 434 8.42 -12.29 14.18
C ASP A 434 7.55 -11.99 15.40
N PHE A 435 6.63 -11.04 15.24
CA PHE A 435 5.70 -10.63 16.31
C PHE A 435 4.33 -10.19 15.75
N PRO A 436 3.23 -10.33 16.51
CA PRO A 436 1.93 -9.83 16.10
C PRO A 436 1.84 -8.31 16.26
N ALA A 437 1.24 -7.62 15.27
CA ALA A 437 1.11 -6.16 15.22
C ALA A 437 -0.13 -5.71 14.43
N THR A 438 -0.56 -4.47 14.65
CA THR A 438 -1.54 -3.75 13.83
C THR A 438 -0.83 -2.72 12.94
N VAL A 439 -1.40 -2.42 11.77
CA VAL A 439 -0.82 -1.48 10.80
C VAL A 439 -1.80 -0.35 10.52
N GLU A 440 -1.34 0.88 10.67
CA GLU A 440 -2.08 2.10 10.35
C GLU A 440 -1.31 2.93 9.32
N ALA A 441 -2.00 3.61 8.41
CA ALA A 441 -1.38 4.51 7.44
C ALA A 441 -2.31 5.69 7.11
N THR A 442 -1.75 6.80 6.64
CA THR A 442 -2.54 7.98 6.22
C THR A 442 -3.26 7.81 4.89
N VAL A 443 -3.00 6.70 4.18
CA VAL A 443 -3.77 6.28 3.00
C VAL A 443 -4.86 5.32 3.45
N GLU A 444 -6.03 5.40 2.82
CA GLU A 444 -7.12 4.45 3.03
C GLU A 444 -7.05 3.34 1.97
N PRO A 445 -6.46 2.17 2.27
CA PRO A 445 -6.39 1.08 1.31
C PRO A 445 -7.73 0.36 1.18
N VAL A 446 -7.99 -0.17 -0.01
CA VAL A 446 -9.08 -1.15 -0.22
C VAL A 446 -8.67 -2.53 0.30
N ARG A 447 -7.37 -2.83 0.28
CA ARG A 447 -6.84 -4.12 0.70
C ARG A 447 -5.47 -3.99 1.36
N LEU A 448 -5.34 -4.56 2.55
CA LEU A 448 -4.07 -4.72 3.27
C LEU A 448 -3.60 -6.17 3.13
N LEU A 449 -2.39 -6.38 2.63
CA LEU A 449 -1.69 -7.66 2.61
C LEU A 449 -0.43 -7.56 3.43
N GLY A 450 -0.36 -8.31 4.52
CA GLY A 450 0.88 -8.48 5.28
C GLY A 450 1.87 -9.40 4.57
N GLN A 451 2.95 -9.68 5.29
CA GLN A 451 4.00 -10.57 4.83
C GLN A 451 3.50 -12.01 4.65
N HIS A 452 4.22 -12.79 3.84
CA HIS A 452 3.79 -14.07 3.25
C HIS A 452 2.43 -14.01 2.53
N GLY A 453 2.01 -12.81 2.10
CA GLY A 453 0.74 -12.59 1.40
C GLY A 453 -0.50 -12.79 2.29
N ARG A 454 -0.34 -12.73 3.62
CA ARG A 454 -1.43 -12.97 4.57
C ARG A 454 -2.33 -11.75 4.70
N THR A 455 -3.63 -11.97 4.79
CA THR A 455 -4.57 -10.92 5.20
C THR A 455 -4.57 -10.78 6.72
N PRO A 456 -4.86 -9.58 7.25
CA PRO A 456 -5.15 -9.42 8.67
C PRO A 456 -6.25 -10.37 9.13
N ASP A 457 -6.21 -10.77 10.39
CA ASP A 457 -7.30 -11.51 11.00
C ASP A 457 -8.52 -10.61 11.29
N ALA A 458 -9.52 -11.15 11.99
CA ALA A 458 -10.76 -10.41 12.29
C ALA A 458 -10.54 -9.18 13.19
N ASP A 459 -9.44 -9.16 13.95
CA ASP A 459 -9.06 -8.08 14.85
C ASP A 459 -8.08 -7.09 14.18
N GLY A 460 -7.77 -7.29 12.90
CA GLY A 460 -6.85 -6.44 12.13
C GLY A 460 -5.37 -6.73 12.40
N VAL A 461 -5.05 -7.89 12.98
CA VAL A 461 -3.69 -8.25 13.39
C VAL A 461 -2.96 -8.96 12.24
N LEU A 462 -1.69 -8.58 12.06
CA LEU A 462 -0.73 -9.19 11.15
C LEU A 462 0.48 -9.71 11.94
N ARG A 463 1.16 -10.73 11.43
CA ARG A 463 2.52 -11.07 11.92
C ARG A 463 3.55 -10.35 11.07
N ILE A 464 4.45 -9.64 11.73
CA ILE A 464 5.59 -8.94 11.15
C ILE A 464 6.82 -9.79 11.37
N TYR A 465 7.54 -10.10 10.30
CA TYR A 465 8.70 -10.97 10.21
C TYR A 465 9.94 -10.15 9.84
N HIS A 466 11.07 -10.56 10.39
CA HIS A 466 12.37 -9.97 10.12
C HIS A 466 12.85 -10.34 8.71
N ASP A 467 13.72 -9.52 8.09
CA ASP A 467 14.15 -9.71 6.69
C ASP A 467 14.89 -11.05 6.46
N ASP A 468 15.57 -11.58 7.47
CA ASP A 468 16.26 -12.88 7.36
C ASP A 468 15.31 -14.10 7.34
N SER A 469 14.01 -13.89 7.57
CA SER A 469 12.99 -14.94 7.51
C SER A 469 12.52 -15.27 6.08
N PHE A 470 12.99 -14.52 5.07
CA PHE A 470 12.49 -14.62 3.69
C PHE A 470 13.50 -15.25 2.73
N ALA A 471 13.03 -16.20 1.93
CA ALA A 471 13.80 -16.74 0.82
C ALA A 471 13.81 -15.76 -0.37
N ALA A 472 14.72 -15.98 -1.33
CA ALA A 472 14.76 -15.18 -2.56
C ALA A 472 13.42 -15.20 -3.32
N GLU A 473 12.71 -16.33 -3.29
CA GLU A 473 11.38 -16.45 -3.89
C GLU A 473 10.32 -15.59 -3.18
N ASP A 474 10.39 -15.48 -1.86
CA ASP A 474 9.48 -14.60 -1.11
C ASP A 474 9.70 -13.14 -1.48
N ARG A 475 10.97 -12.72 -1.60
CA ARG A 475 11.35 -11.37 -2.05
C ARG A 475 10.88 -11.12 -3.49
N ARG A 476 11.02 -12.11 -4.39
CA ARG A 476 10.51 -12.02 -5.77
C ARG A 476 9.04 -11.70 -5.83
N LEU A 477 8.25 -12.38 -5.00
CA LEU A 477 6.81 -12.16 -4.89
C LEU A 477 6.45 -10.92 -4.06
N ALA A 478 7.45 -10.21 -3.51
CA ALA A 478 7.31 -9.10 -2.57
C ALA A 478 6.47 -9.44 -1.33
N VAL A 479 6.43 -10.71 -0.94
CA VAL A 479 5.72 -11.15 0.27
C VAL A 479 6.56 -10.99 1.53
N ASP A 480 7.78 -10.49 1.41
CA ASP A 480 8.65 -9.99 2.49
C ASP A 480 8.24 -8.61 3.01
N THR A 481 7.22 -7.99 2.42
CA THR A 481 6.76 -6.64 2.76
C THR A 481 5.27 -6.58 3.07
N VAL A 482 4.85 -5.51 3.76
CA VAL A 482 3.42 -5.20 3.97
C VAL A 482 2.96 -4.27 2.85
N ASN A 483 1.91 -4.65 2.14
CA ASN A 483 1.44 -4.00 0.92
C ASN A 483 -0.01 -3.50 1.07
N LEU A 484 -0.21 -2.19 0.93
CA LEU A 484 -1.48 -1.48 1.03
C LEU A 484 -1.98 -1.10 -0.37
N PHE A 485 -2.93 -1.87 -0.88
CA PHE A 485 -3.49 -1.81 -2.23
C PHE A 485 -4.77 -0.98 -2.33
N GLY A 486 -5.06 -0.52 -3.54
CA GLY A 486 -6.37 0.01 -3.94
C GLY A 486 -6.66 1.45 -3.56
N TRP A 487 -5.66 2.21 -3.11
CA TRP A 487 -5.80 3.65 -2.94
C TRP A 487 -5.39 4.39 -4.21
N MET A 488 -5.92 5.60 -4.40
CA MET A 488 -5.59 6.48 -5.52
C MET A 488 -5.22 7.85 -4.97
N PRO A 489 -4.10 8.46 -5.39
CA PRO A 489 -3.76 9.80 -4.96
C PRO A 489 -4.76 10.80 -5.56
N GLU A 490 -5.19 11.74 -4.74
CA GLU A 490 -5.98 12.90 -5.17
C GLU A 490 -5.06 14.05 -5.58
N TRP A 491 -5.59 14.96 -6.40
CA TRP A 491 -4.82 16.14 -6.81
C TRP A 491 -4.83 17.20 -5.71
N SER A 492 -3.89 17.13 -4.77
CA SER A 492 -3.78 18.07 -3.65
C SER A 492 -2.33 18.47 -3.39
N GLY A 493 -1.98 19.73 -3.66
CA GLY A 493 -0.63 20.26 -3.40
C GLY A 493 0.46 19.69 -4.32
N ALA A 494 1.67 20.22 -4.19
CA ALA A 494 2.84 19.76 -4.95
C ALA A 494 3.46 18.47 -4.37
N GLU A 495 3.27 18.24 -3.07
CA GLU A 495 3.77 17.09 -2.34
C GLU A 495 2.69 16.57 -1.41
N ARG A 496 2.71 15.26 -1.17
CA ARG A 496 1.84 14.56 -0.23
C ARG A 496 2.71 13.88 0.82
N LEU A 497 2.39 14.16 2.08
CA LEU A 497 2.99 13.45 3.20
C LEU A 497 2.25 12.12 3.40
N ILE A 498 2.99 11.02 3.40
CA ILE A 498 2.46 9.71 3.74
C ILE A 498 3.20 9.22 4.97
N SER A 499 2.46 8.77 5.97
CA SER A 499 3.02 8.11 7.13
C SER A 499 2.34 6.78 7.37
N ALA A 500 3.07 5.87 8.00
CA ALA A 500 2.57 4.59 8.47
C ALA A 500 3.11 4.29 9.86
N ARG A 501 2.34 3.51 10.61
CA ARG A 501 2.68 3.03 11.94
C ARG A 501 2.44 1.53 12.01
N VAL A 502 3.37 0.80 12.64
CA VAL A 502 3.20 -0.60 13.02
C VAL A 502 3.30 -0.71 14.54
N THR A 503 2.19 -1.06 15.17
CA THR A 503 2.07 -1.11 16.64
C THR A 503 1.99 -2.58 17.09
N PRO A 504 2.87 -3.04 18.01
CA PRO A 504 2.79 -4.39 18.56
C PRO A 504 1.39 -4.67 19.13
N PHE A 505 0.82 -5.83 18.81
CA PHE A 505 -0.52 -6.23 19.26
C PHE A 505 -0.44 -6.84 20.66
N ASP A 506 -1.43 -6.51 21.50
CA ASP A 506 -1.54 -6.99 22.89
C ASP A 506 -0.23 -6.85 23.71
N PRO A 507 0.43 -5.68 23.69
CA PRO A 507 1.66 -5.46 24.45
C PRO A 507 1.37 -5.55 25.96
N TRP A 508 2.29 -6.16 26.71
CA TRP A 508 2.04 -6.47 28.11
C TRP A 508 3.20 -6.09 29.02
N PRO A 509 2.96 -5.57 30.24
CA PRO A 509 1.66 -5.22 30.83
C PRO A 509 1.13 -3.86 30.38
N GLU A 510 2.04 -2.95 30.03
CA GLU A 510 1.76 -1.64 29.46
C GLU A 510 2.65 -1.47 28.23
N PRO A 511 2.14 -0.91 27.12
CA PRO A 511 2.94 -0.61 25.94
C PRO A 511 4.06 0.39 26.28
N LEU A 512 5.19 0.26 25.58
CA LEU A 512 6.21 1.30 25.53
C LEU A 512 5.96 2.13 24.27
N GLU A 513 5.83 3.45 24.39
CA GLU A 513 5.67 4.33 23.21
C GLU A 513 6.81 4.13 22.20
N SER A 514 8.04 3.87 22.67
CA SER A 514 9.22 3.63 21.81
C SER A 514 9.16 2.32 21.02
N THR A 515 8.15 1.47 21.20
CA THR A 515 8.04 0.18 20.49
C THR A 515 7.11 0.22 19.28
N GLU A 516 6.52 1.39 19.00
CA GLU A 516 5.81 1.63 17.75
C GLU A 516 6.82 1.93 16.65
N PHE A 517 6.69 1.25 15.51
CA PHE A 517 7.47 1.57 14.32
C PHE A 517 6.74 2.68 13.59
N GLU A 518 7.45 3.75 13.23
CA GLU A 518 6.92 4.87 12.48
C GLU A 518 7.77 5.12 11.22
N GLY A 519 7.09 5.46 10.13
CA GLY A 519 7.73 5.93 8.92
C GLY A 519 6.94 7.10 8.36
N GLU A 520 7.64 8.10 7.85
CA GLU A 520 7.08 9.26 7.15
C GLU A 520 7.94 9.57 5.93
N ASP A 521 7.31 9.79 4.77
CA ASP A 521 8.01 10.26 3.58
C ASP A 521 7.11 11.19 2.74
N ARG A 522 7.74 12.07 1.95
CA ARG A 522 7.10 13.04 1.07
C ARG A 522 7.17 12.59 -0.37
N PHE A 523 6.01 12.33 -0.94
CA PHE A 523 5.87 11.96 -2.34
C PHE A 523 5.40 13.15 -3.15
N ARG A 524 6.14 13.47 -4.22
CA ARG A 524 5.76 14.54 -5.14
C ARG A 524 4.52 14.14 -5.93
N ASN A 525 3.53 15.02 -6.03
CA ASN A 525 2.48 14.86 -7.03
C ASN A 525 3.04 15.26 -8.39
N TRP A 526 2.56 14.60 -9.44
CA TRP A 526 2.86 15.04 -10.78
C TRP A 526 2.16 16.39 -11.00
N GLY A 527 2.94 17.44 -11.26
CA GLY A 527 2.45 18.82 -11.41
C GLY A 527 1.60 19.08 -12.66
N VAL A 528 1.22 18.02 -13.39
CA VAL A 528 0.47 18.08 -14.64
C VAL A 528 -0.77 17.23 -14.50
N GLU A 529 -1.91 17.77 -14.93
CA GLU A 529 -3.17 17.04 -14.90
C GLU A 529 -3.10 15.83 -15.83
N PRO A 530 -3.26 14.60 -15.31
CA PRO A 530 -3.12 13.42 -16.14
C PRO A 530 -4.31 13.26 -17.08
N ARG A 531 -4.02 13.24 -18.38
CA ARG A 531 -5.00 13.03 -19.44
C ARG A 531 -5.16 11.55 -19.79
N THR A 532 -6.22 11.24 -20.54
CA THR A 532 -6.44 9.93 -21.13
C THR A 532 -5.67 9.82 -22.44
N LEU A 533 -4.80 8.82 -22.60
CA LEU A 533 -4.13 8.53 -23.87
C LEU A 533 -5.15 7.99 -24.87
N ARG A 534 -5.43 8.73 -25.94
CA ARG A 534 -6.40 8.35 -26.97
C ARG A 534 -5.68 7.78 -28.17
N VAL A 535 -5.74 6.46 -28.32
CA VAL A 535 -5.23 5.76 -29.50
C VAL A 535 -6.39 5.43 -30.40
N ARG A 536 -6.19 5.65 -31.69
CA ARG A 536 -7.17 5.27 -32.70
C ARG A 536 -6.56 4.25 -33.64
N TYR A 537 -7.29 3.21 -34.03
CA TYR A 537 -6.73 2.19 -34.91
C TYR A 537 -7.53 1.97 -36.20
N ALA A 538 -6.85 1.61 -37.28
CA ALA A 538 -7.49 1.23 -38.54
C ALA A 538 -6.77 0.02 -39.17
N PHE A 539 -7.52 -0.75 -39.96
CA PHE A 539 -6.94 -1.83 -40.74
C PHE A 539 -6.57 -1.34 -42.14
N LEU A 540 -5.40 -1.77 -42.60
CA LEU A 540 -4.97 -1.59 -43.98
C LEU A 540 -5.41 -2.80 -44.80
N GLU A 541 -6.42 -2.63 -45.64
CA GLU A 541 -6.90 -3.66 -46.58
C GLU A 541 -5.93 -3.82 -47.76
N ALA A 542 -4.81 -4.51 -47.50
CA ALA A 542 -3.75 -4.80 -48.46
C ALA A 542 -3.37 -6.29 -48.39
N GLY A 543 -2.63 -6.81 -49.38
CA GLY A 543 -2.23 -8.22 -49.41
C GLY A 543 -3.44 -9.16 -49.35
N SER A 544 -3.39 -10.15 -48.46
CA SER A 544 -4.50 -11.07 -48.17
C SER A 544 -5.75 -10.39 -47.64
N TRP A 545 -5.64 -9.17 -47.10
CA TRP A 545 -6.78 -8.37 -46.61
C TRP A 545 -7.36 -7.42 -47.68
N ALA A 546 -6.88 -7.46 -48.93
CA ALA A 546 -7.39 -6.60 -50.00
C ALA A 546 -8.87 -6.82 -50.33
N GLY A 547 -9.41 -8.00 -50.02
CA GLY A 547 -10.85 -8.33 -50.11
C GLY A 547 -11.65 -8.02 -48.85
N GLY A 548 -11.07 -7.27 -47.92
CA GLY A 548 -11.56 -7.06 -46.56
C GLY A 548 -10.77 -7.88 -45.53
N VAL A 549 -10.70 -7.36 -44.31
CA VAL A 549 -10.02 -8.05 -43.18
C VAL A 549 -10.86 -9.25 -42.72
N PRO A 550 -10.28 -10.46 -42.61
CA PRO A 550 -10.97 -11.65 -42.11
C PRO A 550 -11.58 -11.45 -40.71
N ASP A 551 -12.72 -12.07 -40.44
CA ASP A 551 -13.42 -11.94 -39.14
C ASP A 551 -12.60 -12.46 -37.96
N GLU A 552 -11.83 -13.53 -38.17
CA GLU A 552 -10.92 -14.10 -37.17
C GLU A 552 -9.82 -13.09 -36.78
N VAL A 553 -9.25 -12.39 -37.76
CA VAL A 553 -8.27 -11.32 -37.53
C VAL A 553 -8.91 -10.17 -36.79
N ARG A 554 -10.12 -9.72 -37.19
CA ARG A 554 -10.84 -8.65 -36.48
C ARG A 554 -11.13 -9.03 -35.03
N ALA A 555 -11.52 -10.28 -34.77
CA ALA A 555 -11.78 -10.79 -33.42
C ALA A 555 -10.50 -10.83 -32.59
N HIS A 556 -9.41 -11.36 -33.16
CA HIS A 556 -8.10 -11.42 -32.52
C HIS A 556 -7.58 -10.02 -32.18
N THR A 557 -7.58 -9.10 -33.16
CA THR A 557 -7.21 -7.69 -32.95
C THR A 557 -8.03 -7.01 -31.86
N ARG A 558 -9.34 -7.27 -31.75
CA ARG A 558 -10.15 -6.69 -30.67
C ARG A 558 -9.65 -7.12 -29.29
N SER A 559 -9.23 -8.39 -29.13
CA SER A 559 -8.60 -8.87 -27.90
C SER A 559 -7.27 -8.16 -27.67
N THR A 560 -6.37 -8.21 -28.66
CA THR A 560 -5.04 -7.57 -28.60
C THR A 560 -5.11 -6.09 -28.22
N VAL A 561 -6.03 -5.33 -28.81
CA VAL A 561 -6.19 -3.90 -28.53
C VAL A 561 -6.78 -3.67 -27.13
N ALA A 562 -7.67 -4.53 -26.65
CA ALA A 562 -8.18 -4.45 -25.29
C ALA A 562 -7.07 -4.71 -24.26
N ASP A 563 -6.25 -5.73 -24.49
CA ASP A 563 -5.10 -6.06 -23.65
C ASP A 563 -4.04 -4.94 -23.68
N ALA A 564 -3.76 -4.37 -24.87
CA ALA A 564 -2.85 -3.24 -25.03
C ALA A 564 -3.36 -1.97 -24.32
N GLN A 565 -4.68 -1.75 -24.29
CA GLN A 565 -5.29 -0.64 -23.55
C GLN A 565 -5.07 -0.76 -22.04
N VAL A 566 -5.26 -1.98 -21.50
CA VAL A 566 -5.01 -2.26 -20.09
C VAL A 566 -3.53 -2.05 -19.78
N LEU A 567 -2.65 -2.68 -20.56
CA LEU A 567 -1.21 -2.62 -20.37
C LEU A 567 -0.65 -1.20 -20.47
N ALA A 568 -1.07 -0.41 -21.48
CA ALA A 568 -0.68 0.99 -21.61
C ALA A 568 -1.14 1.84 -20.41
N THR A 569 -2.33 1.56 -19.86
CA THR A 569 -2.82 2.24 -18.65
C THR A 569 -1.98 1.90 -17.43
N GLN A 570 -1.54 0.65 -17.30
CA GLN A 570 -0.67 0.20 -16.21
C GLN A 570 0.74 0.80 -16.32
N LEU A 571 1.33 0.79 -17.51
CA LEU A 571 2.71 1.21 -17.75
C LEU A 571 2.88 2.72 -17.89
N PHE A 572 2.08 3.40 -18.70
CA PHE A 572 2.35 4.79 -19.03
C PHE A 572 1.90 5.75 -17.92
N PRO A 573 2.53 6.93 -17.81
CA PRO A 573 2.14 7.94 -16.84
C PRO A 573 0.88 8.68 -17.29
N VAL A 574 -0.23 7.95 -17.40
CA VAL A 574 -1.54 8.44 -17.81
C VAL A 574 -2.60 7.92 -16.85
N ARG A 575 -3.72 8.64 -16.73
CA ARG A 575 -4.84 8.18 -15.88
C ARG A 575 -5.56 6.99 -16.49
N ALA A 576 -5.70 6.99 -17.82
CA ALA A 576 -6.35 5.93 -18.57
C ALA A 576 -5.84 5.92 -20.01
N THR A 577 -6.00 4.79 -20.69
CA THR A 577 -5.84 4.67 -22.14
C THR A 577 -7.18 4.31 -22.77
N ALA A 578 -7.50 4.90 -23.91
CA ALA A 578 -8.69 4.59 -24.70
C ALA A 578 -8.27 4.26 -26.13
N MET A 579 -8.47 3.02 -26.54
CA MET A 579 -8.17 2.55 -27.90
C MET A 579 -9.47 2.26 -28.64
N ALA A 580 -9.67 2.88 -29.80
CA ALA A 580 -10.91 2.71 -30.55
C ALA A 580 -10.69 2.71 -32.06
N PRO A 581 -11.49 1.94 -32.83
CA PRO A 581 -11.35 1.92 -34.27
C PRO A 581 -11.68 3.30 -34.86
N ILE A 582 -11.00 3.67 -35.94
CA ILE A 582 -11.37 4.78 -36.81
C ILE A 582 -12.32 4.23 -37.86
N HIS A 583 -13.55 4.72 -37.86
CA HIS A 583 -14.41 4.58 -39.02
C HIS A 583 -14.08 5.74 -39.97
N ILE A 584 -13.62 5.43 -41.18
CA ILE A 584 -13.34 6.43 -42.22
C ILE A 584 -14.47 6.33 -43.26
N PRO A 585 -15.53 7.16 -43.17
CA PRO A 585 -16.67 7.07 -44.07
C PRO A 585 -16.24 7.33 -45.53
N GLY A 586 -16.68 6.48 -46.46
CA GLY A 586 -16.45 6.66 -47.91
C GLY A 586 -15.19 6.00 -48.49
N VAL A 587 -14.47 5.22 -47.69
CA VAL A 587 -13.30 4.43 -48.15
C VAL A 587 -13.68 3.00 -48.55
N GLU A 588 -14.76 2.46 -48.00
CA GLU A 588 -15.32 1.17 -48.38
C GLU A 588 -15.86 1.24 -49.83
N GLY A 589 -15.16 0.59 -50.77
CA GLY A 589 -15.59 0.41 -52.17
C GLY A 589 -15.02 1.40 -53.21
N THR A 590 -14.37 2.50 -52.82
CA THR A 590 -13.87 3.53 -53.77
C THR A 590 -12.42 3.31 -54.22
N ILE A 591 -11.71 2.33 -53.62
CA ILE A 591 -10.28 2.07 -53.86
C ILE A 591 -10.04 1.47 -55.26
N ASP A 592 -11.01 0.76 -55.82
CA ASP A 592 -10.84 0.10 -57.13
C ASP A 592 -10.85 1.04 -58.34
N ARG A 593 -11.20 2.32 -58.21
CA ARG A 593 -11.43 3.19 -59.40
C ARG A 593 -10.74 4.56 -59.43
N ALA A 594 -10.38 5.16 -58.30
CA ALA A 594 -9.99 6.59 -58.30
C ALA A 594 -8.47 6.88 -58.40
N PHE A 595 -7.60 5.89 -58.18
CA PHE A 595 -6.13 6.09 -58.15
C PHE A 595 -5.35 5.21 -59.15
N LEU A 596 -6.00 4.76 -60.21
CA LEU A 596 -5.39 3.95 -61.27
C LEU A 596 -4.72 4.75 -62.39
N PHE A 597 -4.72 6.09 -62.34
CA PHE A 597 -4.17 6.92 -63.42
C PHE A 597 -3.50 8.20 -62.92
N THR A 598 -2.27 8.09 -62.41
CA THR A 598 -1.29 9.19 -62.50
C THR A 598 0.10 8.59 -62.57
N ASP A 599 0.74 8.78 -63.73
CA ASP A 599 2.10 8.33 -64.07
C ASP A 599 3.12 8.79 -63.01
N TYR A 600 3.79 7.81 -62.41
CA TYR A 600 5.04 8.00 -61.68
C TYR A 600 6.09 7.10 -62.36
N ASP A 601 6.28 7.31 -63.67
CA ASP A 601 7.43 6.79 -64.41
C ASP A 601 8.64 7.73 -64.18
N ASP A 602 9.83 7.14 -64.13
CA ASP A 602 11.16 7.80 -64.12
C ASP A 602 11.72 8.40 -62.82
N THR A 603 11.81 7.61 -61.75
CA THR A 603 13.01 7.70 -60.88
C THR A 603 13.66 6.33 -60.73
N THR A 604 14.68 6.08 -61.54
CA THR A 604 15.64 4.97 -61.41
C THR A 604 16.37 5.08 -60.09
N VAL A 605 15.95 4.30 -59.10
CA VAL A 605 16.79 3.99 -57.94
C VAL A 605 17.85 3.01 -58.42
N SER A 606 19.12 3.35 -58.21
CA SER A 606 20.27 2.51 -58.54
C SER A 606 20.13 1.15 -57.85
N THR A 607 20.14 0.07 -58.62
CA THR A 607 20.11 -1.33 -58.15
C THR A 607 21.41 -1.77 -57.46
N SER A 608 22.24 -0.84 -57.00
CA SER A 608 23.56 -1.10 -56.39
C SER A 608 23.52 -1.36 -54.88
N ASP A 609 22.42 -1.06 -54.19
CA ASP A 609 22.40 -1.03 -52.71
C ASP A 609 21.71 -2.26 -52.09
N LEU A 610 21.57 -3.36 -52.84
CA LEU A 610 20.82 -4.56 -52.44
C LEU A 610 21.75 -5.74 -52.21
N VAL A 611 22.51 -5.72 -51.10
CA VAL A 611 23.46 -6.78 -50.75
C VAL A 611 23.37 -7.14 -49.25
N PHE A 612 22.80 -8.34 -49.00
CA PHE A 612 22.82 -9.25 -47.82
C PHE A 612 22.03 -8.98 -46.52
N HIS A 613 21.19 -9.97 -46.17
CA HIS A 613 20.92 -10.45 -44.79
C HIS A 613 20.87 -11.99 -44.75
N ASN A 614 21.69 -12.60 -43.87
CA ASN A 614 22.08 -14.02 -43.83
C ASN A 614 21.08 -14.98 -43.13
N GLY A 615 19.79 -14.68 -43.09
CA GLY A 615 18.75 -15.61 -42.57
C GLY A 615 17.96 -16.33 -43.66
N LEU A 616 18.02 -15.83 -44.89
CA LEU A 616 17.17 -16.28 -46.00
C LEU A 616 17.84 -17.30 -46.92
N TRP A 617 19.15 -17.55 -46.81
CA TRP A 617 19.85 -18.45 -47.73
C TRP A 617 19.41 -19.92 -47.58
N ASP A 618 19.22 -20.38 -46.34
CA ASP A 618 18.74 -21.76 -46.08
C ASP A 618 17.26 -21.95 -46.45
N LEU A 619 16.43 -20.90 -46.36
CA LEU A 619 15.02 -20.96 -46.76
C LEU A 619 14.85 -20.86 -48.29
N ASN A 620 15.73 -20.11 -48.96
CA ASN A 620 15.71 -19.91 -50.41
C ASN A 620 16.28 -21.14 -51.17
N GLU A 621 17.21 -21.88 -50.58
CA GLU A 621 17.60 -23.21 -51.08
C GLU A 621 16.51 -24.27 -50.85
N ALA A 622 15.77 -24.19 -49.73
CA ALA A 622 14.69 -25.14 -49.42
C ALA A 622 13.43 -24.96 -50.29
N LEU A 623 13.14 -23.74 -50.76
CA LEU A 623 11.91 -23.43 -51.50
C LEU A 623 12.08 -23.35 -53.03
N GLY A 624 13.29 -23.59 -53.55
CA GLY A 624 13.57 -23.85 -54.96
C GLY A 624 12.68 -23.08 -55.96
N SER A 625 12.70 -21.75 -55.97
CA SER A 625 11.95 -21.00 -56.99
C SER A 625 12.47 -19.59 -57.28
N ASN A 626 12.78 -19.36 -58.55
CA ASN A 626 12.95 -18.05 -59.20
C ASN A 626 11.61 -17.27 -59.31
N VAL A 627 10.69 -17.40 -58.35
CA VAL A 627 9.30 -16.90 -58.47
C VAL A 627 9.10 -15.52 -57.82
N PHE A 628 10.06 -15.00 -57.04
CA PHE A 628 9.87 -13.74 -56.33
C PHE A 628 10.26 -12.44 -57.08
N TRP A 629 10.96 -12.52 -58.22
CA TRP A 629 11.57 -11.32 -58.81
C TRP A 629 10.71 -10.55 -59.83
N GLU A 630 9.64 -11.14 -60.39
CA GLU A 630 8.76 -10.43 -61.36
C GLU A 630 7.43 -9.93 -60.75
N SER A 631 7.08 -10.31 -59.52
CA SER A 631 5.81 -9.93 -58.87
C SER A 631 5.83 -8.64 -58.03
N ASP A 632 7.00 -8.04 -57.76
CA ASP A 632 7.12 -7.09 -56.63
C ASP A 632 6.86 -5.61 -56.93
N ALA A 633 6.84 -5.16 -58.19
CA ALA A 633 6.49 -3.77 -58.49
C ALA A 633 5.04 -3.42 -58.09
N ARG A 634 4.13 -4.40 -58.12
CA ARG A 634 2.74 -4.21 -57.62
C ARG A 634 2.69 -4.16 -56.10
N ALA A 635 3.44 -5.02 -55.41
CA ALA A 635 3.48 -5.07 -53.95
C ALA A 635 4.11 -3.79 -53.37
N VAL A 636 5.26 -3.36 -53.92
CA VAL A 636 5.90 -2.08 -53.58
C VAL A 636 4.97 -0.89 -53.85
N ASN A 637 4.21 -0.91 -54.94
CA ASN A 637 3.23 0.14 -55.22
C ASN A 637 1.98 0.08 -54.33
N VAL A 638 1.59 -1.08 -53.82
CA VAL A 638 0.53 -1.21 -52.80
C VAL A 638 1.01 -0.62 -51.48
N VAL A 639 2.25 -0.95 -51.08
CA VAL A 639 2.89 -0.40 -49.88
C VAL A 639 3.05 1.12 -50.00
N ARG A 640 3.65 1.64 -51.09
CA ARG A 640 3.77 3.10 -51.34
C ARG A 640 2.43 3.84 -51.34
N ARG A 641 1.38 3.26 -51.92
CA ARG A 641 0.02 3.84 -51.91
C ARG A 641 -0.62 3.80 -50.52
N ALA A 642 -0.37 2.74 -49.75
CA ALA A 642 -0.74 2.67 -48.35
C ALA A 642 -0.05 3.78 -47.54
N ALA A 643 1.27 4.00 -47.68
CA ALA A 643 1.96 5.11 -47.01
C ALA A 643 1.43 6.48 -47.40
N ALA A 644 1.22 6.74 -48.69
CA ALA A 644 0.71 8.03 -49.13
C ALA A 644 -0.68 8.31 -48.53
N ARG A 645 -1.50 7.26 -48.40
CA ARG A 645 -2.83 7.35 -47.79
C ARG A 645 -2.78 7.45 -46.27
N LEU A 646 -1.87 6.73 -45.62
CA LEU A 646 -1.54 6.82 -44.20
C LEU A 646 -1.11 8.24 -43.83
N ARG A 647 -0.13 8.78 -44.56
CA ARG A 647 0.33 10.16 -44.44
C ARG A 647 -0.83 11.13 -44.64
N TRP A 648 -1.67 10.91 -45.64
CA TRP A 648 -2.89 11.70 -45.82
C TRP A 648 -3.90 11.60 -44.66
N LEU A 649 -4.05 10.43 -44.04
CA LEU A 649 -4.90 10.23 -42.85
C LEU A 649 -4.31 10.87 -41.59
N MET A 650 -2.99 10.88 -41.45
CA MET A 650 -2.27 11.57 -40.38
C MET A 650 -2.30 13.11 -40.58
N ASP A 651 -2.23 13.55 -41.84
CA ASP A 651 -2.36 14.96 -42.25
C ASP A 651 -3.80 15.48 -42.11
N LEU A 652 -4.79 14.58 -42.00
CA LEU A 652 -6.16 14.93 -41.59
C LEU A 652 -6.16 15.25 -40.08
N HIS A 653 -5.69 16.44 -39.74
CA HIS A 653 -5.58 17.08 -38.41
C HIS A 653 -6.92 17.25 -37.64
N ARG A 654 -7.86 16.30 -37.74
CA ARG A 654 -9.19 16.40 -37.12
C ARG A 654 -9.49 15.28 -36.12
N THR A 655 -8.61 14.29 -35.96
CA THR A 655 -8.82 13.27 -34.93
C THR A 655 -8.23 13.74 -33.60
N PRO A 656 -9.00 13.77 -32.50
CA PRO A 656 -8.49 14.11 -31.16
C PRO A 656 -7.72 12.93 -30.54
N ALA A 657 -6.94 12.22 -31.36
CA ALA A 657 -6.15 11.06 -30.99
C ALA A 657 -4.70 11.49 -30.78
N ASP A 658 -4.09 10.98 -29.71
CA ASP A 658 -2.66 11.14 -29.41
C ASP A 658 -1.80 10.27 -30.34
N ALA A 659 -2.31 9.09 -30.74
CA ALA A 659 -1.64 8.17 -31.66
C ALA A 659 -2.63 7.47 -32.59
N ILE A 660 -2.16 7.10 -33.78
CA ILE A 660 -2.91 6.32 -34.78
C ILE A 660 -2.17 5.01 -35.05
N LEU A 661 -2.80 3.88 -34.70
CA LEU A 661 -2.30 2.53 -34.92
C LEU A 661 -2.86 1.94 -36.21
N ILE A 662 -1.99 1.41 -37.06
CA ILE A 662 -2.36 0.91 -38.38
C ILE A 662 -1.95 -0.53 -38.46
N LEU A 663 -2.97 -1.37 -38.60
CA LEU A 663 -2.84 -2.81 -38.56
C LEU A 663 -2.83 -3.35 -39.99
N TYR A 664 -1.87 -4.20 -40.32
CA TYR A 664 -1.72 -4.77 -41.68
C TYR A 664 -1.34 -6.25 -41.61
N PRO A 665 -1.58 -7.04 -42.69
CA PRO A 665 -1.24 -8.45 -42.67
C PRO A 665 0.27 -8.68 -42.64
N PHE A 666 0.70 -9.77 -41.99
CA PHE A 666 2.11 -10.10 -41.81
C PHE A 666 2.90 -10.15 -43.13
N GLU A 667 2.33 -10.65 -44.24
CA GLU A 667 3.05 -10.68 -45.52
C GLU A 667 3.42 -9.28 -46.05
N VAL A 668 2.68 -8.22 -45.68
CA VAL A 668 3.05 -6.84 -46.03
C VAL A 668 4.31 -6.40 -45.27
N ALA A 669 4.49 -6.88 -44.04
CA ALA A 669 5.72 -6.68 -43.27
C ALA A 669 6.91 -7.37 -43.93
N GLU A 670 6.74 -8.64 -44.34
CA GLU A 670 7.79 -9.43 -45.00
C GLU A 670 8.21 -8.81 -46.33
N ILE A 671 7.25 -8.38 -47.15
CA ILE A 671 7.51 -7.67 -48.42
C ILE A 671 8.28 -6.37 -48.14
N GLY A 672 7.89 -5.60 -47.12
CA GLY A 672 8.59 -4.38 -46.75
C GLY A 672 10.05 -4.65 -46.33
N ARG A 673 10.30 -5.72 -45.58
CA ARG A 673 11.67 -6.15 -45.21
C ARG A 673 12.47 -6.61 -46.43
N ALA A 674 11.87 -7.45 -47.29
CA ALA A 674 12.53 -8.02 -48.46
C ALA A 674 12.92 -6.96 -49.51
N THR A 675 12.14 -5.88 -49.61
CA THR A 675 12.32 -4.84 -50.65
C THR A 675 13.20 -3.66 -50.21
N GLY A 676 13.78 -3.69 -49.00
CA GLY A 676 14.52 -2.55 -48.45
C GLY A 676 13.63 -1.35 -48.14
N VAL A 677 12.31 -1.50 -48.30
CA VAL A 677 11.28 -0.56 -47.88
C VAL A 677 11.09 -0.64 -46.35
N GLY A 678 12.00 -1.28 -45.60
CA GLY A 678 12.01 -1.24 -44.13
C GLY A 678 11.98 0.18 -43.57
N ASP A 679 12.52 1.16 -44.31
CA ASP A 679 12.41 2.59 -44.02
C ASP A 679 10.97 3.15 -44.03
N PHE A 680 10.04 2.43 -44.63
CA PHE A 680 8.60 2.69 -44.55
C PHE A 680 8.05 2.48 -43.14
N PHE A 681 8.59 1.49 -42.43
CA PHE A 681 8.32 1.26 -41.01
C PHE A 681 9.23 2.12 -40.13
N SER A 682 10.14 2.92 -40.71
CA SER A 682 10.83 4.01 -39.99
C SER A 682 9.97 5.29 -39.92
N LEU A 683 8.77 5.31 -40.52
CA LEU A 683 7.73 6.32 -40.22
C LEU A 683 7.38 6.36 -38.73
N HIS A 684 7.73 5.32 -37.97
CA HIS A 684 7.60 5.21 -36.51
C HIS A 684 8.25 6.35 -35.72
N GLN A 685 9.16 7.13 -36.31
CA GLN A 685 9.88 8.18 -35.59
C GLN A 685 9.36 9.60 -35.81
N GLN A 686 8.46 9.84 -36.77
CA GLN A 686 7.91 11.17 -37.01
C GLN A 686 6.40 11.06 -37.27
N ASP A 687 5.63 11.68 -36.37
CA ASP A 687 4.23 12.05 -36.55
C ASP A 687 3.15 11.00 -36.18
N ARG A 688 3.05 10.62 -34.89
CA ARG A 688 1.89 9.97 -34.23
C ARG A 688 1.40 8.62 -34.82
N GLY A 689 1.94 8.16 -35.94
CA GLY A 689 1.54 6.97 -36.66
C GLY A 689 2.36 5.75 -36.26
N ILE A 690 1.67 4.64 -36.00
CA ILE A 690 2.27 3.36 -35.63
C ILE A 690 1.82 2.33 -36.64
N GLY A 691 2.74 1.59 -37.22
CA GLY A 691 2.42 0.45 -38.08
C GLY A 691 2.73 -0.87 -37.38
N MET A 692 1.71 -1.71 -37.17
CA MET A 692 1.85 -3.04 -36.57
C MET A 692 1.33 -4.14 -37.50
N ALA A 693 2.17 -5.14 -37.75
CA ALA A 693 1.76 -6.36 -38.44
C ALA A 693 0.94 -7.24 -37.49
N ILE A 694 -0.20 -7.77 -37.95
CA ILE A 694 -0.99 -8.74 -37.19
C ILE A 694 -0.79 -10.12 -37.81
N ASP A 695 -0.27 -11.04 -37.00
CA ASP A 695 -0.25 -12.46 -37.27
C ASP A 695 -1.16 -13.15 -36.25
N PRO A 696 -2.32 -13.71 -36.65
CA PRO A 696 -3.22 -14.41 -35.73
C PRO A 696 -2.62 -15.68 -35.12
N GLY A 697 -1.46 -16.14 -35.60
CA GLY A 697 -0.68 -17.21 -34.98
C GLY A 697 0.10 -16.79 -33.73
N VAL A 698 0.30 -15.48 -33.52
CA VAL A 698 0.91 -14.93 -32.30
C VAL A 698 -0.18 -14.72 -31.26
N ASP A 699 0.12 -14.99 -29.99
CA ASP A 699 -0.85 -14.79 -28.92
C ASP A 699 -1.17 -13.29 -28.73
N ALA A 700 -2.39 -13.00 -28.26
CA ALA A 700 -2.88 -11.64 -28.15
C ALA A 700 -2.10 -10.79 -27.12
N ASP A 701 -1.54 -11.42 -26.07
CA ASP A 701 -0.74 -10.76 -25.03
C ASP A 701 0.60 -10.26 -25.59
N THR A 702 1.32 -11.11 -26.31
CA THR A 702 2.56 -10.77 -27.01
C THR A 702 2.33 -9.66 -28.05
N LEU A 703 1.25 -9.72 -28.84
CA LEU A 703 0.92 -8.63 -29.77
C LEU A 703 0.50 -7.35 -29.05
N ALA A 704 -0.20 -7.45 -27.91
CA ALA A 704 -0.61 -6.30 -27.11
C ALA A 704 0.61 -5.56 -26.56
N MET A 705 1.59 -6.32 -26.08
CA MET A 705 2.91 -5.80 -25.74
C MET A 705 3.52 -5.07 -26.94
N GLY A 706 3.57 -5.71 -28.11
CA GLY A 706 4.07 -5.09 -29.34
C GLY A 706 3.41 -3.74 -29.64
N ILE A 707 2.09 -3.64 -29.51
CA ILE A 707 1.38 -2.35 -29.65
C ILE A 707 1.87 -1.31 -28.63
N VAL A 708 2.05 -1.70 -27.37
CA VAL A 708 2.52 -0.78 -26.31
C VAL A 708 3.98 -0.37 -26.51
N HIS A 709 4.83 -1.27 -26.99
CA HIS A 709 6.21 -0.98 -27.39
C HIS A 709 6.25 0.09 -28.48
N GLU A 710 5.45 -0.08 -29.54
CA GLU A 710 5.38 0.89 -30.62
C GLU A 710 4.75 2.22 -30.19
N LEU A 711 3.81 2.20 -29.25
CA LEU A 711 3.34 3.42 -28.60
C LEU A 711 4.46 4.12 -27.83
N GLY A 712 5.38 3.36 -27.22
CA GLY A 712 6.61 3.88 -26.63
C GLY A 712 7.42 4.68 -27.64
N HIS A 713 7.64 4.13 -28.84
CA HIS A 713 8.30 4.85 -29.94
C HIS A 713 7.58 6.14 -30.34
N ALA A 714 6.26 6.07 -30.53
CA ALA A 714 5.46 7.26 -30.86
C ALA A 714 5.50 8.35 -29.78
N LEU A 715 5.80 7.97 -28.53
CA LEU A 715 5.97 8.86 -27.38
C LEU A 715 7.44 9.25 -27.12
N GLY A 716 8.35 8.91 -28.04
CA GLY A 716 9.74 9.34 -28.03
C GLY A 716 10.74 8.39 -27.37
N LEU A 717 10.31 7.19 -26.99
CA LEU A 717 11.23 6.16 -26.51
C LEU A 717 12.02 5.54 -27.68
N ASN A 718 13.28 5.20 -27.42
CA ASN A 718 14.12 4.49 -28.38
C ASN A 718 14.35 3.07 -27.88
N HIS A 719 14.71 2.16 -28.80
CA HIS A 719 15.11 0.81 -28.42
C HIS A 719 16.20 0.86 -27.35
N ASN A 720 15.98 0.10 -26.29
CA ASN A 720 16.91 -0.08 -25.19
C ASN A 720 17.09 -1.58 -24.97
N PRO A 721 18.12 -2.19 -25.58
CA PRO A 721 18.38 -3.61 -25.39
C PRO A 721 19.10 -3.93 -24.07
N GLY A 722 19.16 -2.97 -23.13
CA GLY A 722 19.90 -3.12 -21.87
C GLY A 722 21.39 -3.43 -22.09
N ASP A 723 21.98 -4.16 -21.14
CA ASP A 723 23.32 -4.73 -21.29
C ASP A 723 23.32 -5.93 -22.24
N LEU A 724 23.59 -5.65 -23.52
CA LEU A 724 23.72 -6.64 -24.60
C LEU A 724 24.74 -7.74 -24.29
N SER A 725 25.72 -7.51 -23.40
CA SER A 725 26.74 -8.52 -23.07
C SER A 725 26.18 -9.72 -22.30
N GLN A 726 25.03 -9.55 -21.64
CA GLN A 726 24.34 -10.61 -20.90
C GLN A 726 23.41 -11.45 -21.79
N LEU A 727 23.21 -11.05 -23.04
CA LEU A 727 22.44 -11.82 -24.00
C LEU A 727 23.31 -12.88 -24.66
N GLY A 728 23.33 -14.07 -24.04
CA GLY A 728 23.74 -15.28 -24.74
C GLY A 728 22.97 -15.39 -26.06
N ALA A 729 23.66 -15.77 -27.15
CA ALA A 729 23.29 -15.51 -28.54
C ALA A 729 21.88 -15.93 -29.03
N ARG A 730 21.03 -16.60 -28.22
CA ARG A 730 19.69 -17.04 -28.63
C ARG A 730 18.59 -17.10 -27.56
N HIS A 731 18.81 -16.69 -26.30
CA HIS A 731 17.72 -16.75 -25.31
C HIS A 731 17.80 -15.67 -24.22
N PRO A 732 16.69 -14.94 -23.96
CA PRO A 732 16.59 -13.90 -22.92
C PRO A 732 16.56 -14.43 -21.47
N ALA A 733 16.98 -15.68 -21.22
CA ALA A 733 16.68 -16.43 -20.00
C ALA A 733 17.31 -15.92 -18.68
N SER A 734 17.96 -14.76 -18.67
CA SER A 734 18.55 -14.17 -17.47
C SER A 734 18.75 -12.66 -17.55
N HIS A 735 17.97 -11.94 -18.37
CA HIS A 735 18.12 -10.49 -18.43
C HIS A 735 17.29 -9.84 -17.32
N ASP A 736 17.98 -9.30 -16.33
CA ASP A 736 17.43 -8.48 -15.25
C ASP A 736 18.06 -7.08 -15.35
N ASP A 737 17.38 -6.13 -16.02
CA ASP A 737 17.85 -4.74 -16.09
C ASP A 737 17.81 -4.12 -14.67
N PRO A 738 18.96 -3.82 -14.03
CA PRO A 738 19.03 -3.40 -12.62
C PRO A 738 18.29 -2.08 -12.34
N THR A 739 17.88 -1.36 -13.39
CA THR A 739 17.14 -0.10 -13.28
C THR A 739 15.63 -0.27 -13.23
N ILE A 740 15.12 -1.50 -13.33
CA ILE A 740 13.70 -1.83 -13.23
C ILE A 740 13.32 -2.07 -11.76
N GLU A 741 12.54 -1.14 -11.21
CA GLU A 741 11.94 -1.24 -9.88
C GLU A 741 10.52 -0.65 -9.90
N GLY A 742 9.52 -1.53 -9.96
CA GLY A 742 8.14 -1.17 -10.18
C GLY A 742 7.13 -2.24 -9.77
N PHE A 743 5.86 -1.96 -10.04
CA PHE A 743 4.76 -2.86 -9.73
C PHE A 743 3.69 -2.77 -10.80
N ARG A 744 3.27 -3.91 -11.36
CA ARG A 744 2.15 -3.97 -12.31
C ARG A 744 0.83 -4.09 -11.57
N LEU A 745 0.22 -2.95 -11.26
CA LEU A 745 -1.06 -2.92 -10.55
C LEU A 745 -2.23 -3.24 -11.48
N ALA A 746 -3.22 -3.98 -10.97
CA ALA A 746 -4.53 -4.07 -11.62
C ALA A 746 -5.17 -2.67 -11.75
N LEU A 747 -6.08 -2.49 -12.70
CA LEU A 747 -6.69 -1.17 -12.96
C LEU A 747 -7.51 -0.63 -11.79
N ASP A 748 -8.02 -1.51 -10.92
CA ASP A 748 -8.70 -1.15 -9.67
C ASP A 748 -7.74 -0.98 -8.50
N GLY A 749 -6.44 -1.26 -8.70
CA GLY A 749 -5.41 -1.22 -7.67
C GLY A 749 -5.48 -2.33 -6.63
N SER A 750 -6.40 -3.29 -6.73
CA SER A 750 -6.67 -4.30 -5.69
C SER A 750 -5.58 -5.37 -5.56
N THR A 751 -4.73 -5.50 -6.58
CA THR A 751 -3.66 -6.50 -6.73
C THR A 751 -2.55 -5.96 -7.64
N GLY A 752 -1.43 -6.68 -7.70
CA GLY A 752 -0.44 -6.50 -8.75
C GLY A 752 0.72 -7.48 -8.65
N TRP A 753 1.72 -7.28 -9.50
CA TRP A 753 2.95 -8.09 -9.54
C TRP A 753 4.19 -7.22 -9.36
N ASN A 754 5.09 -7.67 -8.49
CA ASN A 754 6.41 -7.07 -8.31
C ASN A 754 7.24 -7.16 -9.59
N LYS A 755 7.89 -6.05 -9.97
CA LYS A 755 8.79 -5.95 -11.12
C LYS A 755 10.08 -5.33 -10.65
N SER A 756 10.97 -6.14 -10.10
CA SER A 756 12.22 -5.69 -9.50
C SER A 756 13.38 -6.48 -10.08
N ALA A 757 14.46 -5.83 -10.45
CA ALA A 757 15.68 -6.56 -10.78
C ALA A 757 16.41 -7.09 -9.52
N ALA A 758 16.29 -6.39 -8.40
CA ALA A 758 16.91 -6.80 -7.14
C ALA A 758 16.16 -7.97 -6.49
N HIS A 759 14.83 -7.91 -6.49
CA HIS A 759 13.99 -8.92 -5.85
C HIS A 759 13.48 -9.96 -6.86
N GLY A 760 13.41 -9.62 -8.14
CA GLY A 760 12.92 -10.47 -9.22
C GLY A 760 11.52 -10.07 -9.72
N ASN A 761 11.06 -10.77 -10.76
CA ASN A 761 9.78 -10.56 -11.41
C ASN A 761 8.74 -11.55 -10.88
N ALA A 762 7.71 -11.07 -10.16
CA ALA A 762 6.68 -11.94 -9.56
C ALA A 762 5.74 -12.59 -10.59
N GLU A 763 5.71 -12.09 -11.83
CA GLU A 763 4.76 -12.56 -12.84
C GLU A 763 5.32 -13.68 -13.70
N ALA A 764 6.63 -13.67 -13.94
CA ALA A 764 7.32 -14.67 -14.72
C ALA A 764 8.73 -14.87 -14.18
N ASP A 765 9.19 -16.12 -14.17
CA ASP A 765 10.50 -16.45 -13.64
C ASP A 765 11.62 -16.02 -14.60
N GLY A 766 12.66 -15.36 -14.06
CA GLY A 766 13.99 -15.20 -14.67
C GLY A 766 14.15 -14.19 -15.82
N ILE A 767 13.09 -13.47 -16.23
CA ILE A 767 13.20 -12.48 -17.29
C ILE A 767 12.48 -11.19 -16.89
N LEU A 768 13.23 -10.09 -16.88
CA LEU A 768 12.72 -8.73 -16.69
C LEU A 768 13.46 -7.76 -17.62
N ALA A 769 12.90 -7.56 -18.80
CA ALA A 769 13.42 -6.68 -19.84
C ALA A 769 12.76 -5.28 -19.81
N PRO A 770 13.46 -4.23 -20.29
CA PRO A 770 12.88 -2.91 -20.49
C PRO A 770 11.79 -2.93 -21.59
N LEU A 771 10.81 -2.01 -21.53
CA LEU A 771 9.71 -1.93 -22.51
C LEU A 771 10.26 -1.85 -23.93
N MET A 772 11.34 -1.11 -24.11
CA MET A 772 11.95 -0.86 -25.41
C MET A 772 12.94 -1.94 -25.84
N TRP A 773 12.83 -3.15 -25.29
CA TRP A 773 13.55 -4.31 -25.77
C TRP A 773 13.23 -4.60 -27.24
N PRO A 774 14.22 -4.78 -28.14
CA PRO A 774 13.99 -4.87 -29.59
C PRO A 774 13.48 -6.25 -30.04
N SER A 775 12.53 -6.81 -29.30
CA SER A 775 11.84 -8.07 -29.62
C SER A 775 10.44 -8.05 -29.04
N VAL A 776 9.49 -8.60 -29.77
CA VAL A 776 8.14 -8.84 -29.24
C VAL A 776 8.21 -10.03 -28.28
N THR A 777 7.82 -9.83 -27.04
CA THR A 777 7.83 -10.82 -25.94
C THR A 777 6.54 -10.68 -25.11
N PRO A 778 6.18 -11.70 -24.31
CA PRO A 778 4.98 -11.66 -23.48
C PRO A 778 5.02 -10.52 -22.46
N THR A 779 3.86 -9.97 -22.09
CA THR A 779 3.77 -8.80 -21.19
C THR A 779 4.39 -9.04 -19.82
N GLY A 780 4.38 -10.30 -19.36
CA GLY A 780 4.93 -10.65 -18.07
C GLY A 780 6.43 -10.51 -17.96
N TRP A 781 7.16 -10.43 -19.07
CA TRP A 781 8.62 -10.36 -19.09
C TRP A 781 9.16 -8.94 -19.13
N ILE A 782 8.29 -7.94 -19.24
CA ILE A 782 8.71 -6.60 -19.62
C ILE A 782 8.17 -5.57 -18.65
N TRP A 783 8.97 -4.54 -18.41
CA TRP A 783 8.58 -3.39 -17.61
C TRP A 783 9.28 -2.13 -18.09
N LEU A 784 8.76 -0.95 -17.72
CA LEU A 784 9.50 0.29 -17.93
C LEU A 784 10.65 0.37 -16.95
N ASN A 785 11.81 0.84 -17.38
CA ASN A 785 12.81 1.32 -16.44
C ASN A 785 12.59 2.78 -16.04
N GLN A 786 13.34 3.25 -15.04
CA GLN A 786 13.15 4.60 -14.50
C GLN A 786 13.43 5.71 -15.53
N ALA A 787 14.38 5.50 -16.44
CA ALA A 787 14.71 6.46 -17.48
C ALA A 787 13.60 6.56 -18.53
N GLU A 788 13.05 5.42 -18.98
CA GLU A 788 11.93 5.36 -19.92
C GLU A 788 10.68 5.99 -19.32
N TYR A 789 10.32 5.65 -18.08
CA TYR A 789 9.19 6.27 -17.39
C TYR A 789 9.36 7.78 -17.24
N GLY A 790 10.57 8.23 -16.90
CA GLY A 790 10.91 9.66 -16.83
C GLY A 790 10.76 10.38 -18.18
N GLN A 791 11.16 9.75 -19.29
CA GLN A 791 10.96 10.30 -20.63
C GLN A 791 9.48 10.42 -20.99
N LEU A 792 8.68 9.39 -20.69
CA LEU A 792 7.23 9.44 -20.89
C LEU A 792 6.59 10.55 -20.03
N MET A 793 6.97 10.67 -18.76
CA MET A 793 6.51 11.76 -17.89
C MET A 793 6.84 13.13 -18.48
N GLY A 794 8.00 13.29 -19.13
CA GLY A 794 8.36 14.49 -19.88
C GLY A 794 7.46 14.71 -21.11
N ALA A 795 7.22 13.66 -21.90
CA ALA A 795 6.38 13.70 -23.10
C ALA A 795 4.94 14.13 -22.78
N PHE A 796 4.36 13.64 -21.68
CA PHE A 796 3.02 14.02 -21.24
C PHE A 796 3.00 15.31 -20.40
N GLY A 797 4.10 15.65 -19.73
CA GLY A 797 4.17 16.76 -18.78
C GLY A 797 4.45 18.14 -19.37
N GLY A 798 4.80 18.24 -20.66
CA GLY A 798 4.99 19.52 -21.36
C GLY A 798 6.11 20.42 -20.81
N ALA A 799 7.02 19.88 -20.00
CA ALA A 799 8.06 20.63 -19.29
C ALA A 799 8.84 21.56 -20.25
N PRO A 800 8.97 22.86 -19.94
CA PRO A 800 9.62 23.84 -20.81
C PRO A 800 11.13 23.59 -20.84
N GLY A 801 11.60 22.72 -21.72
CA GLY A 801 13.03 22.41 -21.87
C GLY A 801 13.33 20.95 -22.22
N SER A 802 12.42 20.01 -21.92
CA SER A 802 12.40 18.75 -22.71
C SER A 802 12.21 19.14 -24.17
N ARG A 803 12.82 18.43 -25.13
CA ARG A 803 12.45 18.61 -26.54
C ARG A 803 10.92 18.51 -26.57
N ARG A 804 10.23 19.65 -26.65
CA ARG A 804 8.80 19.69 -26.88
C ARG A 804 8.65 19.04 -28.24
N PHE A 805 8.36 17.74 -28.27
CA PHE A 805 7.64 17.15 -29.37
C PHE A 805 6.36 17.97 -29.41
N GLY A 806 6.27 18.92 -30.35
CA GLY A 806 5.28 20.01 -30.39
C GLY A 806 3.85 19.53 -30.70
N PHE A 807 3.46 18.37 -30.17
CA PHE A 807 2.46 17.52 -30.80
C PHE A 807 1.51 16.83 -29.81
N LEU A 808 1.35 17.29 -28.55
CA LEU A 808 0.44 16.61 -27.60
C LEU A 808 -0.62 17.53 -26.93
N ASP A 809 -0.90 18.71 -27.46
CA ASP A 809 -2.10 19.49 -27.10
C ASP A 809 -3.05 19.63 -28.29
N ASP A 810 -4.37 19.60 -28.01
CA ASP A 810 -5.51 19.65 -28.96
C ASP A 810 -5.58 20.99 -29.75
N GLY A 811 -4.63 21.23 -30.65
CA GLY A 811 -4.70 22.32 -31.63
C GLY A 811 -4.01 21.93 -32.95
N PRO A 812 -4.44 22.50 -34.10
CA PRO A 812 -3.67 22.42 -35.33
C PRO A 812 -2.29 23.04 -35.05
N VAL A 813 -1.25 22.29 -35.42
CA VAL A 813 0.20 22.58 -35.35
C VAL A 813 0.56 23.87 -34.59
N ARG A 814 1.04 23.74 -33.35
CA ARG A 814 1.85 24.79 -32.75
C ARG A 814 3.30 24.38 -32.63
N LEU A 815 4.08 24.96 -33.53
CA LEU A 815 5.28 25.74 -33.23
C LEU A 815 6.31 25.08 -32.29
N ALA A 816 7.47 24.69 -32.84
CA ALA A 816 8.66 24.43 -32.04
C ALA A 816 8.93 25.62 -31.10
N SER A 817 8.84 25.40 -29.78
CA SER A 817 9.31 26.39 -28.82
C SER A 817 10.81 26.54 -29.04
N ALA A 818 11.24 27.72 -29.47
CA ALA A 818 12.61 28.14 -29.22
C ALA A 818 12.86 27.93 -27.72
N GLY A 819 13.87 27.13 -27.38
CA GLY A 819 14.51 27.35 -26.09
C GLY A 819 14.89 28.82 -26.10
N GLY A 820 14.25 29.61 -25.22
CA GLY A 820 14.69 30.98 -25.02
C GLY A 820 16.20 30.95 -24.78
N PRO A 821 16.95 32.00 -25.18
CA PRO A 821 18.35 32.08 -24.82
C PRO A 821 18.45 31.81 -23.31
N ASP A 822 19.45 31.03 -22.87
CA ASP A 822 19.63 30.78 -21.44
C ASP A 822 19.60 32.14 -20.69
N PRO A 823 19.14 32.22 -19.44
CA PRO A 823 19.05 33.47 -18.70
C PRO A 823 20.33 34.34 -18.76
N ALA A 824 21.52 33.74 -18.88
CA ALA A 824 22.79 34.42 -19.09
C ALA A 824 23.00 34.98 -20.50
N THR A 825 22.34 34.43 -21.51
CA THR A 825 22.31 34.95 -22.89
C THR A 825 21.29 36.10 -23.01
N ILE A 826 20.15 36.03 -22.32
CA ILE A 826 19.20 37.17 -22.19
C ILE A 826 19.85 38.33 -21.42
N ALA A 827 20.54 38.04 -20.32
CA ALA A 827 21.27 39.06 -19.55
C ALA A 827 22.37 39.76 -20.38
N ARG A 828 23.06 39.04 -21.27
CA ARG A 828 24.07 39.59 -22.19
C ARG A 828 23.46 40.45 -23.29
N LEU A 829 22.33 40.04 -23.87
CA LEU A 829 21.60 40.83 -24.87
C LEU A 829 21.01 42.12 -24.25
N ILE A 830 20.51 42.05 -23.01
CA ILE A 830 20.05 43.24 -22.25
C ILE A 830 21.23 44.16 -21.90
N ALA A 831 22.43 43.62 -21.70
CA ALA A 831 23.66 44.38 -21.46
C ALA A 831 24.29 45.01 -22.72
N GLY A 832 23.72 44.78 -23.91
CA GLY A 832 24.22 45.32 -25.18
C GLY A 832 25.40 44.55 -25.79
N ASP A 833 25.66 43.32 -25.33
CA ASP A 833 26.68 42.47 -25.95
C ASP A 833 26.23 42.01 -27.34
N ARG A 834 27.20 41.95 -28.27
CA ARG A 834 26.94 41.49 -29.64
C ARG A 834 26.38 40.06 -29.62
N PRO A 835 25.42 39.71 -30.50
CA PRO A 835 24.94 38.33 -30.62
C PRO A 835 26.13 37.38 -30.86
N PRO A 836 26.07 36.15 -30.33
CA PRO A 836 27.15 35.19 -30.52
C PRO A 836 27.41 35.01 -32.02
N PRO A 837 28.68 34.96 -32.47
CA PRO A 837 29.01 34.75 -33.87
C PRO A 837 28.36 33.46 -34.38
N GLU A 838 27.77 33.51 -35.58
CA GLU A 838 27.16 32.33 -36.21
C GLU A 838 28.16 31.17 -36.24
N ARG A 839 27.69 29.96 -35.89
CA ARG A 839 28.48 28.73 -35.96
C ARG A 839 27.89 27.78 -36.99
N LEU A 840 28.74 26.97 -37.58
CA LEU A 840 28.42 25.86 -38.47
C LEU A 840 28.47 24.57 -37.65
N ALA A 841 27.33 23.92 -37.44
CA ALA A 841 27.26 22.55 -36.96
C ALA A 841 27.58 21.59 -38.11
N VAL A 842 28.50 20.68 -37.87
CA VAL A 842 28.91 19.64 -38.80
C VAL A 842 28.68 18.30 -38.13
N LEU A 843 27.92 17.44 -38.79
CA LEU A 843 27.72 16.05 -38.45
C LEU A 843 28.34 15.19 -39.56
N GLY A 844 28.97 14.10 -39.15
CA GLY A 844 29.56 13.16 -40.08
C GLY A 844 29.98 11.90 -39.36
N ALA A 845 30.65 11.01 -40.08
CA ALA A 845 31.17 9.77 -39.56
C ALA A 845 32.66 9.63 -39.91
N LEU A 846 33.43 9.01 -39.03
CA LEU A 846 34.86 8.74 -39.19
C LEU A 846 35.07 7.23 -39.31
N HIS A 847 35.82 6.80 -40.32
CA HIS A 847 36.22 5.40 -40.42
C HIS A 847 36.93 4.97 -39.11
N PRO A 848 36.68 3.77 -38.55
CA PRO A 848 37.19 3.37 -37.22
C PRO A 848 38.71 3.47 -37.06
N GLN A 849 39.46 3.27 -38.14
CA GLN A 849 40.92 3.38 -38.17
C GLN A 849 41.42 4.84 -38.36
N GLY A 850 40.49 5.79 -38.52
CA GLY A 850 40.77 7.20 -38.84
C GLY A 850 41.41 7.38 -40.22
N ALA A 851 41.14 6.47 -41.15
CA ALA A 851 41.69 6.46 -42.51
C ALA A 851 40.85 7.28 -43.51
N ASP A 852 39.57 7.48 -43.20
CA ASP A 852 38.61 8.21 -44.04
C ASP A 852 37.55 8.90 -43.15
N ALA A 853 36.79 9.85 -43.73
CA ALA A 853 35.70 10.55 -43.07
C ALA A 853 34.59 10.89 -44.07
N ARG A 854 33.35 11.00 -43.58
CA ARG A 854 32.18 11.43 -44.35
C ARG A 854 31.55 12.62 -43.65
N ILE A 855 31.14 13.63 -44.40
CA ILE A 855 30.38 14.78 -43.90
C ILE A 855 28.94 14.57 -44.34
N ASP A 856 28.06 14.34 -43.37
CA ASP A 856 26.66 13.96 -43.61
C ASP A 856 25.74 15.16 -43.61
N HIS A 857 25.96 16.08 -42.67
CA HIS A 857 25.11 17.24 -42.50
C HIS A 857 25.90 18.46 -42.06
N VAL A 858 25.57 19.60 -42.65
CA VAL A 858 26.17 20.89 -42.33
C VAL A 858 25.04 21.91 -42.21
N SER A 859 24.89 22.52 -41.04
CA SER A 859 23.87 23.56 -40.80
C SER A 859 24.44 24.71 -39.98
N ARG A 860 23.88 25.91 -40.18
CA ARG A 860 24.21 27.04 -39.32
C ARG A 860 23.28 27.07 -38.14
N THR A 861 23.85 27.30 -36.97
CA THR A 861 23.10 27.28 -35.73
C THR A 861 23.62 28.35 -34.77
N PRO A 862 22.74 29.01 -34.01
CA PRO A 862 23.14 29.93 -32.96
C PRO A 862 23.64 29.22 -31.69
N LEU A 863 23.85 27.89 -31.71
CA LEU A 863 24.30 27.12 -30.54
C LEU A 863 25.59 27.70 -29.93
N SER A 864 25.55 27.91 -28.62
CA SER A 864 26.68 28.34 -27.80
C SER A 864 27.65 27.22 -27.42
N HIS A 865 27.35 25.96 -27.80
CA HIS A 865 28.15 24.82 -27.41
C HIS A 865 29.49 24.83 -28.16
N GLN A 866 30.57 25.16 -27.43
CA GLN A 866 31.93 24.93 -27.88
C GLN A 866 32.19 23.44 -27.79
N GLY A 867 32.29 22.76 -28.93
CA GLY A 867 32.80 21.38 -28.96
C GLY A 867 34.21 21.32 -28.35
N PRO A 868 34.66 20.13 -27.91
CA PRO A 868 35.99 19.95 -27.32
C PRO A 868 37.07 20.53 -28.23
N SER A 869 38.06 21.23 -27.66
CA SER A 869 39.13 21.92 -28.39
C SER A 869 40.40 21.07 -28.58
N SER A 870 40.33 19.79 -28.24
CA SER A 870 41.43 18.83 -28.30
C SER A 870 41.03 17.58 -29.08
N GLY A 871 41.99 17.01 -29.82
CA GLY A 871 41.84 15.78 -30.58
C GLY A 871 42.75 15.74 -31.81
N ASP A 872 42.88 14.54 -32.39
CA ASP A 872 43.77 14.25 -33.52
C ASP A 872 43.20 14.72 -34.87
N PHE A 873 41.89 15.01 -34.92
CA PHE A 873 41.19 15.44 -36.12
C PHE A 873 40.98 16.96 -36.09
N THR A 874 40.98 17.58 -37.26
CA THR A 874 40.71 19.01 -37.43
C THR A 874 39.67 19.18 -38.52
N ALA A 875 38.58 19.88 -38.21
CA ALA A 875 37.65 20.38 -39.21
C ALA A 875 38.01 21.84 -39.53
N GLU A 876 38.03 22.20 -40.81
CA GLU A 876 38.49 23.51 -41.29
C GLU A 876 37.53 24.09 -42.33
N LEU A 877 37.21 25.37 -42.18
CA LEU A 877 36.62 26.16 -43.25
C LEU A 877 37.73 26.88 -44.00
N ARG A 878 37.76 26.76 -45.32
CA ARG A 878 38.73 27.42 -46.20
C ARG A 878 38.05 28.30 -47.24
N ASP A 879 38.73 29.34 -47.70
CA ASP A 879 38.29 30.15 -48.84
C ASP A 879 38.75 29.57 -50.19
N ASP A 880 38.39 30.24 -51.29
CA ASP A 880 38.76 29.87 -52.67
C ASP A 880 40.29 29.85 -52.90
N ALA A 881 41.09 30.51 -52.04
CA ALA A 881 42.55 30.49 -52.10
C ALA A 881 43.17 29.38 -51.23
N GLY A 882 42.34 28.56 -50.58
CA GLY A 882 42.74 27.52 -49.65
C GLY A 882 43.19 28.04 -48.27
N ALA A 883 42.99 29.32 -47.96
CA ALA A 883 43.34 29.89 -46.66
C ALA A 883 42.34 29.41 -45.60
N VAL A 884 42.84 28.92 -44.47
CA VAL A 884 42.00 28.47 -43.35
C VAL A 884 41.38 29.69 -42.66
N LEU A 885 40.06 29.80 -42.75
CA LEU A 885 39.25 30.87 -42.18
C LEU A 885 38.85 30.55 -40.73
N SER A 886 38.61 29.27 -40.45
CA SER A 886 38.17 28.76 -39.16
C SER A 886 38.57 27.31 -39.03
N ALA A 887 38.97 26.88 -37.83
CA ALA A 887 39.33 25.50 -37.57
C ALA A 887 38.95 25.11 -36.14
N VAL A 888 38.53 23.85 -35.96
CA VAL A 888 38.34 23.23 -34.65
C VAL A 888 38.98 21.87 -34.65
N ARG A 889 39.73 21.58 -33.59
CA ARG A 889 40.21 20.21 -33.33
C ARG A 889 39.13 19.44 -32.62
N PHE A 890 38.99 18.17 -32.91
CA PHE A 890 38.05 17.29 -32.24
C PHE A 890 38.60 15.88 -32.18
N GLN A 891 38.11 15.13 -31.20
CA GLN A 891 38.28 13.69 -31.11
C GLN A 891 36.87 13.10 -31.22
N PRO A 892 36.60 12.15 -32.14
CA PRO A 892 35.37 11.37 -32.04
C PRO A 892 35.33 10.74 -30.65
N ALA A 893 34.14 10.63 -30.06
CA ALA A 893 34.00 9.93 -28.79
C ALA A 893 34.66 8.54 -28.96
N PRO A 894 35.58 8.12 -28.07
CA PRO A 894 36.10 6.77 -28.15
C PRO A 894 34.89 5.82 -28.14
N PRO A 895 34.91 4.75 -28.95
CA PRO A 895 33.91 3.70 -28.77
C PRO A 895 33.94 3.32 -27.29
N PRO A 896 32.78 3.24 -26.61
CA PRO A 896 32.73 3.07 -25.17
C PRO A 896 33.67 1.94 -24.76
N ALA A 897 34.71 2.29 -23.99
CA ALA A 897 35.70 1.32 -23.55
C ALA A 897 34.97 0.28 -22.68
N LEU A 898 35.14 -1.00 -23.00
CA LEU A 898 34.85 -2.09 -22.08
C LEU A 898 35.78 -1.85 -20.87
N ALA A 899 35.24 -1.28 -19.80
CA ALA A 899 36.01 -1.03 -18.59
C ALA A 899 36.26 -2.39 -17.91
N GLU A 900 37.53 -2.80 -17.83
CA GLU A 900 37.94 -4.02 -17.12
C GLU A 900 37.92 -3.87 -15.58
N ASP A 901 37.72 -2.66 -15.02
CA ASP A 901 37.83 -2.42 -13.58
C ASP A 901 36.56 -1.81 -12.98
N GLY A 902 35.91 -2.58 -12.10
CA GLY A 902 34.58 -2.31 -11.53
C GLY A 902 34.51 -1.28 -10.41
N HIS A 903 34.57 0.01 -10.74
CA HIS A 903 34.06 1.07 -9.87
C HIS A 903 33.36 2.17 -10.67
N HIS A 904 32.05 2.32 -10.46
CA HIS A 904 31.21 3.34 -11.10
C HIS A 904 30.86 4.46 -10.12
N ASP A 905 31.27 5.69 -10.47
CA ASP A 905 30.67 6.94 -10.01
C ASP A 905 29.86 7.50 -11.18
N LEU A 906 28.57 7.78 -10.94
CA LEU A 906 27.55 8.02 -11.98
C LEU A 906 27.39 9.52 -12.26
N THR A 907 27.77 9.95 -13.46
CA THR A 907 27.19 11.16 -14.09
C THR A 907 26.76 10.87 -15.52
N PRO A 908 25.55 11.31 -15.97
CA PRO A 908 24.99 10.89 -17.24
C PRO A 908 25.23 11.92 -18.36
N GLN A 909 26.05 11.59 -19.35
CA GLN A 909 26.02 12.23 -20.68
C GLN A 909 26.43 11.26 -21.80
N GLY A 910 25.56 11.08 -22.80
CA GLY A 910 25.93 10.67 -24.16
C GLY A 910 25.23 9.43 -24.71
N ASN A 911 24.57 9.60 -25.87
CA ASN A 911 24.01 8.54 -26.72
C ASN A 911 25.08 7.49 -27.08
N ALA A 912 24.79 6.20 -26.91
CA ALA A 912 25.66 5.10 -27.34
C ALA A 912 25.23 4.54 -28.72
N PRO A 913 26.14 4.36 -29.71
CA PRO A 913 25.89 3.58 -30.90
C PRO A 913 26.15 2.08 -30.68
N ARG A 914 25.54 1.25 -31.54
CA ARG A 914 25.59 -0.22 -31.58
C ARG A 914 27.01 -0.80 -31.46
N LEU A 915 27.20 -1.80 -30.60
CA LEU A 915 28.42 -2.62 -30.53
C LEU A 915 28.20 -4.02 -31.14
N ALA A 916 29.17 -4.42 -31.98
CA ALA A 916 29.30 -5.76 -32.54
C ALA A 916 29.84 -6.78 -31.54
N THR A 917 29.42 -8.03 -31.70
CA THR A 917 30.02 -9.21 -31.05
C THR A 917 31.45 -9.48 -31.56
N PRO A 918 32.39 -9.95 -30.71
CA PRO A 918 33.78 -10.23 -31.06
C PRO A 918 34.05 -11.34 -32.11
N ASP A 919 33.03 -12.12 -32.50
CA ASP A 919 33.17 -13.23 -33.47
C ASP A 919 32.83 -12.84 -34.92
N ALA A 920 32.53 -11.55 -35.19
CA ALA A 920 32.44 -11.06 -36.56
C ALA A 920 33.85 -10.88 -37.13
N THR A 921 34.42 -11.95 -37.70
CA THR A 921 35.59 -11.84 -38.56
C THR A 921 35.27 -10.93 -39.73
N ALA A 922 35.69 -9.66 -39.65
CA ALA A 922 35.83 -8.70 -40.73
C ALA A 922 34.75 -8.80 -41.84
N SER A 923 33.51 -8.42 -41.51
CA SER A 923 32.68 -7.76 -42.51
C SER A 923 33.36 -6.42 -42.86
N ASP A 924 33.58 -6.22 -44.15
CA ASP A 924 34.29 -5.13 -44.79
C ASP A 924 34.51 -3.86 -43.94
N PRO A 925 35.75 -3.51 -43.54
CA PRO A 925 36.02 -2.24 -42.85
C PRO A 925 35.56 -1.01 -43.65
N ASP A 926 35.35 -1.16 -44.97
CA ASP A 926 34.82 -0.09 -45.82
C ASP A 926 33.29 0.09 -45.71
N ASP A 927 32.55 -0.71 -44.92
CA ASP A 927 31.12 -0.54 -44.70
C ASP A 927 30.82 0.71 -43.83
N PRO A 928 30.12 1.74 -44.37
CA PRO A 928 29.82 2.99 -43.69
C PRO A 928 29.01 2.84 -42.40
N ALA A 929 28.32 1.71 -42.20
CA ALA A 929 27.53 1.45 -40.99
C ALA A 929 28.36 1.31 -39.71
N TRP A 930 29.69 1.12 -39.85
CA TRP A 930 30.62 0.94 -38.72
C TRP A 930 31.43 2.20 -38.40
N TRP A 931 31.22 3.30 -39.11
CA TRP A 931 31.98 4.53 -38.91
C TRP A 931 31.53 5.23 -37.62
N GLN A 932 32.47 5.83 -36.89
CA GLN A 932 32.22 6.55 -35.65
C GLN A 932 31.63 7.92 -35.94
N ASP A 933 30.40 8.17 -35.49
CA ASP A 933 29.77 9.48 -35.63
C ASP A 933 30.56 10.59 -34.90
N PHE A 934 30.65 11.76 -35.52
CA PHE A 934 31.14 12.97 -34.89
C PHE A 934 30.17 14.14 -35.09
N ALA A 935 30.11 15.00 -34.08
CA ALA A 935 29.36 16.25 -34.11
C ALA A 935 30.26 17.39 -33.60
N LEU A 936 30.40 18.45 -34.38
CA LEU A 936 31.25 19.60 -34.02
C LEU A 936 30.63 20.93 -34.45
N THR A 937 31.10 22.02 -33.84
CA THR A 937 30.71 23.39 -34.23
C THR A 937 31.92 24.26 -34.56
N LEU A 938 31.91 24.85 -35.75
CA LEU A 938 32.95 25.77 -36.25
C LEU A 938 32.42 27.21 -36.27
N PRO A 939 33.20 28.23 -35.91
CA PRO A 939 32.86 29.61 -36.26
C PRO A 939 32.64 29.72 -37.77
N TYR A 940 31.46 30.18 -38.19
CA TYR A 940 31.14 30.35 -39.61
C TYR A 940 31.89 31.56 -40.18
N HIS A 941 32.31 31.47 -41.45
CA HIS A 941 32.90 32.59 -42.18
C HIS A 941 32.26 32.75 -43.56
N PRO A 942 31.84 33.95 -43.99
CA PRO A 942 31.15 34.16 -45.26
C PRO A 942 31.97 33.93 -46.52
N ALA A 943 33.30 33.95 -46.39
CA ALA A 943 34.21 33.57 -47.48
C ALA A 943 34.47 32.05 -47.54
N ALA A 944 33.87 31.25 -46.66
CA ALA A 944 34.07 29.80 -46.68
C ALA A 944 33.53 29.18 -47.97
N ARG A 945 34.32 28.27 -48.51
CA ARG A 945 34.15 27.60 -49.80
C ARG A 945 34.39 26.12 -49.64
N ASP A 946 35.32 25.71 -48.80
CA ASP A 946 35.50 24.30 -48.48
C ASP A 946 35.33 24.07 -46.98
N LEU A 947 34.72 22.95 -46.63
CA LEU A 947 34.78 22.34 -45.31
C LEU A 947 35.59 21.05 -45.43
N ILE A 948 36.71 20.98 -44.72
CA ILE A 948 37.62 19.85 -44.77
C ILE A 948 37.73 19.23 -43.39
N VAL A 949 37.65 17.90 -43.30
CA VAL A 949 38.02 17.13 -42.11
C VAL A 949 39.35 16.44 -42.39
N ARG A 950 40.36 16.66 -41.53
CA ARG A 950 41.72 16.12 -41.71
C ARG A 950 42.30 15.55 -40.43
N ARG A 951 43.26 14.63 -40.55
CA ARG A 951 44.11 14.11 -39.46
C ARG A 951 45.57 14.39 -39.80
N GLY A 952 46.19 15.31 -39.06
CA GLY A 952 47.50 15.86 -39.44
C GLY A 952 47.45 16.54 -40.82
N ASP A 953 48.31 16.09 -41.74
CA ASP A 953 48.36 16.60 -43.12
C ASP A 953 47.44 15.86 -44.10
N THR A 954 46.75 14.80 -43.65
CA THR A 954 45.89 13.97 -44.50
C THR A 954 44.45 14.48 -44.48
N VAL A 955 43.92 14.89 -45.64
CA VAL A 955 42.50 15.21 -45.82
C VAL A 955 41.70 13.91 -45.86
N LEU A 956 40.74 13.79 -44.95
CA LEU A 956 39.86 12.61 -44.85
C LEU A 956 38.53 12.87 -45.55
N ALA A 957 37.89 14.02 -45.29
CA ALA A 957 36.69 14.44 -46.01
C ALA A 957 36.83 15.87 -46.53
N SER A 958 36.15 16.16 -47.64
CA SER A 958 35.98 17.52 -48.14
C SER A 958 34.56 17.72 -48.66
N LEU A 959 33.93 18.81 -48.25
CA LEU A 959 32.69 19.30 -48.81
C LEU A 959 33.00 20.68 -49.41
N ALA A 960 32.90 20.80 -50.73
CA ALA A 960 32.99 22.08 -51.41
C ALA A 960 31.61 22.74 -51.45
N ALA A 961 31.57 24.05 -51.27
CA ALA A 961 30.42 24.87 -51.57
C ALA A 961 30.21 24.83 -53.08
N PRO A 962 28.98 24.60 -53.55
CA PRO A 962 28.73 24.55 -54.99
C PRO A 962 29.03 25.91 -55.64
N GLU A 963 29.49 25.87 -56.89
CA GLU A 963 29.85 27.07 -57.67
C GLU A 963 28.69 28.07 -57.77
N THR A 964 27.46 27.57 -57.71
CA THR A 964 26.24 28.39 -57.72
C THR A 964 25.61 28.38 -56.34
N ALA A 965 25.69 29.51 -55.63
CA ALA A 965 25.07 29.65 -54.32
C ALA A 965 23.57 29.33 -54.37
N PRO A 966 23.03 28.68 -53.32
CA PRO A 966 21.65 28.24 -53.33
C PRO A 966 20.77 29.49 -53.26
N ARG A 967 19.69 29.51 -54.05
CA ARG A 967 18.71 30.60 -54.01
C ARG A 967 17.29 30.05 -54.04
N ALA A 968 16.45 30.66 -53.23
CA ALA A 968 15.01 30.44 -53.22
C ALA A 968 14.32 31.74 -53.66
N GLU A 969 13.49 31.64 -54.68
CA GLU A 969 12.72 32.76 -55.22
C GLU A 969 11.25 32.57 -54.83
N PRO A 970 10.80 33.15 -53.69
CA PRO A 970 9.39 33.11 -53.32
C PRO A 970 8.57 33.84 -54.39
N GLN A 971 7.48 33.20 -54.81
CA GLN A 971 6.56 33.75 -55.82
C GLN A 971 5.83 35.00 -55.28
N SER A 972 5.65 35.08 -53.96
CA SER A 972 5.02 36.20 -53.27
C SER A 972 6.06 37.04 -52.53
N GLN A 973 6.01 38.37 -52.72
CA GLN A 973 6.85 39.31 -51.97
C GLN A 973 6.24 39.67 -50.60
N VAL A 974 4.93 39.49 -50.43
CA VAL A 974 4.18 39.67 -49.19
C VAL A 974 3.18 38.53 -49.09
N LEU A 975 3.03 37.92 -47.92
CA LEU A 975 2.04 36.88 -47.66
C LEU A 975 0.85 37.46 -46.88
N ASP A 976 -0.32 37.55 -47.51
CA ASP A 976 -1.53 38.03 -46.84
C ASP A 976 -2.30 36.87 -46.20
N LEU A 977 -2.33 36.84 -44.88
CA LEU A 977 -3.03 35.82 -44.08
C LEU A 977 -4.34 36.35 -43.45
N ARG A 978 -4.74 37.60 -43.73
CA ARG A 978 -5.96 38.19 -43.16
C ARG A 978 -7.23 37.49 -43.67
N ALA A 979 -7.17 36.88 -44.84
CA ALA A 979 -8.27 36.13 -45.46
C ALA A 979 -8.33 34.65 -45.03
N GLY A 980 -7.44 34.19 -44.14
CA GLY A 980 -7.32 32.79 -43.73
C GLY A 980 -6.01 32.13 -44.19
N PRO A 981 -5.92 30.79 -44.18
CA PRO A 981 -4.71 30.07 -44.56
C PRO A 981 -4.28 30.37 -45.99
N ALA A 982 -3.01 30.71 -46.20
CA ALA A 982 -2.44 30.97 -47.51
C ALA A 982 -1.27 30.04 -47.81
N ARG A 983 -0.94 29.89 -49.10
CA ARG A 983 0.20 29.10 -49.56
C ARG A 983 1.32 30.03 -50.00
N LEU A 984 2.54 29.77 -49.53
CA LEU A 984 3.77 30.40 -49.98
C LEU A 984 4.53 29.40 -50.85
N ASP A 985 4.66 29.67 -52.15
CA ASP A 985 5.45 28.86 -53.09
C ASP A 985 6.78 29.55 -53.43
N TRP A 986 7.81 28.77 -53.73
CA TRP A 986 9.13 29.26 -54.14
C TRP A 986 9.81 28.34 -55.15
N ALA A 987 10.65 28.91 -56.02
CA ALA A 987 11.53 28.14 -56.90
C ALA A 987 12.90 27.95 -56.24
N LEU A 988 13.45 26.73 -56.32
CA LEU A 988 14.78 26.40 -55.79
C LEU A 988 15.80 26.32 -56.91
N HIS A 989 16.99 26.86 -56.65
CA HIS A 989 18.16 26.72 -57.51
C HIS A 989 19.39 26.37 -56.66
N GLY A 990 20.24 25.47 -57.17
CA GLY A 990 21.42 24.94 -56.48
C GLY A 990 21.56 23.44 -56.74
N ASP A 991 22.69 22.85 -56.37
CA ASP A 991 22.98 21.43 -56.64
C ASP A 991 22.16 20.49 -55.73
N ARG A 992 21.88 20.89 -54.48
CA ARG A 992 21.01 20.16 -53.53
C ARG A 992 20.34 21.09 -52.51
N PRO A 993 19.46 22.02 -52.93
CA PRO A 993 18.91 23.04 -52.04
C PRO A 993 17.99 22.42 -50.98
N ARG A 994 18.27 22.74 -49.72
CA ARG A 994 17.42 22.49 -48.55
C ARG A 994 16.85 23.83 -48.07
N VAL A 995 15.64 23.81 -47.54
CA VAL A 995 14.89 24.99 -47.18
C VAL A 995 14.47 24.92 -45.71
N ASP A 996 14.75 26.02 -45.01
CA ASP A 996 14.17 26.34 -43.73
C ASP A 996 13.19 27.50 -43.92
N LEU A 997 12.01 27.39 -43.31
CA LEU A 997 11.04 28.48 -43.25
C LEU A 997 10.82 28.84 -41.80
N GLN A 998 11.09 30.08 -41.43
CA GLN A 998 10.90 30.60 -40.08
C GLN A 998 9.89 31.74 -40.08
N TYR A 999 9.21 31.95 -38.96
CA TYR A 999 8.31 33.07 -38.71
C TYR A 999 8.77 33.89 -37.52
N SER A 1000 8.63 35.21 -37.58
CA SER A 1000 8.81 36.09 -36.44
C SER A 1000 7.69 37.12 -36.39
N PRO A 1001 7.11 37.42 -35.21
CA PRO A 1001 6.11 38.47 -35.04
C PRO A 1001 6.68 39.90 -35.20
N ASP A 1002 7.99 40.08 -35.02
CA ASP A 1002 8.65 41.39 -34.97
C ASP A 1002 9.79 41.57 -36.01
N ALA A 1003 10.05 40.55 -36.82
CA ALA A 1003 11.17 40.43 -37.75
C ALA A 1003 12.59 40.45 -37.13
N GLU A 1004 12.74 40.63 -35.82
CA GLU A 1004 14.02 40.98 -35.21
C GLU A 1004 14.52 39.95 -34.18
N SER A 1005 13.68 39.45 -33.26
CA SER A 1005 14.23 38.83 -32.05
C SER A 1005 13.79 37.41 -31.71
N ASP A 1006 12.73 36.85 -32.32
CA ASP A 1006 12.30 35.46 -32.09
C ASP A 1006 11.85 34.76 -33.39
N TRP A 1007 12.78 34.11 -34.08
CA TRP A 1007 12.50 33.35 -35.31
C TRP A 1007 12.15 31.90 -35.00
N GLN A 1008 11.00 31.48 -35.49
CA GLN A 1008 10.36 30.23 -35.12
C GLN A 1008 10.17 29.34 -36.34
N PHE A 1009 10.70 28.12 -36.34
CA PHE A 1009 10.63 27.25 -37.51
C PHE A 1009 9.19 26.80 -37.78
N LEU A 1010 8.78 26.99 -39.04
CA LEU A 1010 7.59 26.40 -39.66
C LEU A 1010 7.97 25.20 -40.52
N LEU A 1011 9.16 25.22 -41.15
CA LEU A 1011 9.78 24.09 -41.85
C LEU A 1011 11.28 24.05 -41.55
N LEU A 1012 11.84 22.86 -41.40
CA LEU A 1012 13.27 22.63 -41.19
C LEU A 1012 13.79 21.58 -42.17
N ASP A 1013 14.87 21.91 -42.87
CA ASP A 1013 15.64 21.03 -43.75
C ASP A 1013 14.88 20.32 -44.89
N GLN A 1014 13.89 20.98 -45.46
CA GLN A 1014 13.01 20.36 -46.47
C GLN A 1014 13.49 20.62 -47.90
N ILE A 1015 13.23 19.68 -48.82
CA ILE A 1015 13.34 19.89 -50.28
C ILE A 1015 12.05 20.45 -50.91
N ALA A 1016 11.13 20.96 -50.06
CA ALA A 1016 9.84 21.45 -50.48
C ALA A 1016 9.96 22.72 -51.33
N THR A 1017 9.03 22.90 -52.27
CA THR A 1017 8.89 24.10 -53.13
C THR A 1017 7.74 25.00 -52.70
N GLY A 1018 7.14 24.75 -51.54
CA GLY A 1018 6.10 25.60 -50.97
C GLY A 1018 5.59 25.09 -49.62
N ALA A 1019 4.93 25.98 -48.87
CA ALA A 1019 4.31 25.71 -47.56
C ALA A 1019 2.90 26.30 -47.50
N ARG A 1020 1.97 25.60 -46.84
CA ARG A 1020 0.69 26.19 -46.43
C ARG A 1020 0.85 26.73 -45.01
N ILE A 1021 0.39 27.95 -44.78
CA ILE A 1021 0.58 28.68 -43.53
C ILE A 1021 -0.80 29.08 -43.02
N ASP A 1022 -1.14 28.62 -41.81
CA ASP A 1022 -2.40 28.96 -41.16
C ASP A 1022 -2.20 30.18 -40.23
N PRO A 1023 -2.93 31.30 -40.44
CA PRO A 1023 -2.87 32.45 -39.53
C PRO A 1023 -3.20 32.09 -38.08
N ALA A 1024 -4.00 31.05 -37.82
CA ALA A 1024 -4.38 30.65 -36.47
C ALA A 1024 -3.15 30.27 -35.61
N GLU A 1025 -2.11 29.73 -36.26
CA GLU A 1025 -0.92 29.17 -35.63
C GLU A 1025 0.17 30.22 -35.37
N LEU A 1026 0.15 31.36 -36.05
CA LEU A 1026 1.24 32.35 -36.01
C LEU A 1026 0.99 33.50 -35.02
N PRO A 1027 1.85 33.74 -34.01
CA PRO A 1027 1.64 34.86 -33.09
C PRO A 1027 1.66 36.20 -33.85
N VAL A 1028 0.69 37.08 -33.62
CA VAL A 1028 0.68 38.41 -34.23
C VAL A 1028 1.73 39.30 -33.57
N GLY A 1029 2.37 40.18 -34.35
CA GLY A 1029 3.26 41.19 -33.82
C GLY A 1029 3.36 42.43 -34.72
N PRO A 1030 4.24 43.37 -34.37
CA PRO A 1030 4.32 44.68 -35.02
C PRO A 1030 4.91 44.62 -36.44
N ALA A 1031 5.63 43.56 -36.79
CA ALA A 1031 6.24 43.37 -38.11
C ALA A 1031 6.29 41.87 -38.49
N PRO A 1032 5.12 41.21 -38.60
CA PRO A 1032 5.07 39.78 -38.78
C PRO A 1032 5.73 39.41 -40.12
N SER A 1033 6.68 38.49 -40.07
CA SER A 1033 7.59 38.22 -41.19
C SER A 1033 7.96 36.74 -41.25
N LEU A 1034 8.13 36.23 -42.46
CA LEU A 1034 8.73 34.93 -42.73
C LEU A 1034 10.17 35.10 -43.18
N ARG A 1035 11.03 34.15 -42.84
CA ARG A 1035 12.40 34.05 -43.32
C ARG A 1035 12.54 32.70 -44.01
N LEU A 1036 12.66 32.77 -45.33
CA LEU A 1036 12.93 31.62 -46.18
C LEU A 1036 14.44 31.53 -46.34
N THR A 1037 15.06 30.54 -45.71
CA THR A 1037 16.49 30.26 -45.82
C THR A 1037 16.69 29.04 -46.69
N VAL A 1038 17.47 29.19 -47.77
CA VAL A 1038 17.92 28.06 -48.58
C VAL A 1038 19.39 27.81 -48.31
N ARG A 1039 19.77 26.54 -48.24
CA ARG A 1039 21.13 26.09 -47.94
C ARG A 1039 21.50 24.86 -48.77
N ASP A 1040 22.79 24.66 -48.98
CA ASP A 1040 23.36 23.49 -49.68
C ASP A 1040 24.65 23.00 -48.98
N GLY A 1041 24.60 22.98 -47.64
CA GLY A 1041 25.73 22.70 -46.79
C GLY A 1041 26.38 24.00 -46.30
N ILE A 1042 27.42 24.47 -46.99
CA ILE A 1042 28.23 25.61 -46.54
C ILE A 1042 27.56 26.95 -46.87
N ALA A 1043 27.00 27.09 -48.08
CA ALA A 1043 26.37 28.32 -48.50
C ALA A 1043 24.91 28.37 -48.03
N GLN A 1044 24.48 29.56 -47.60
CA GLN A 1044 23.09 29.83 -47.26
C GLN A 1044 22.69 31.20 -47.78
N ARG A 1045 21.42 31.33 -48.16
CA ARG A 1045 20.77 32.60 -48.47
C ARG A 1045 19.43 32.66 -47.79
N SER A 1046 19.17 33.74 -47.07
CA SER A 1046 17.88 34.00 -46.44
C SER A 1046 17.19 35.16 -47.14
N ARG A 1047 15.87 35.08 -47.24
CA ARG A 1047 14.99 36.15 -47.69
C ARG A 1047 13.87 36.37 -46.70
N ILE A 1048 13.69 37.62 -46.28
CA ILE A 1048 12.56 38.01 -45.42
C ILE A 1048 11.36 38.36 -46.31
N ILE A 1049 10.20 37.83 -45.95
CA ILE A 1049 8.92 38.00 -46.65
C ILE A 1049 7.95 38.58 -45.61
N PRO A 1050 7.52 39.84 -45.72
CA PRO A 1050 6.51 40.41 -44.84
C PRO A 1050 5.21 39.60 -44.88
N VAL A 1051 4.57 39.45 -43.74
CA VAL A 1051 3.27 38.81 -43.57
C VAL A 1051 2.26 39.90 -43.18
N LEU A 1052 1.09 39.90 -43.80
CA LEU A 1052 -0.04 40.69 -43.32
C LEU A 1052 -0.90 39.77 -42.47
N LEU A 1053 -0.88 39.99 -41.15
CA LEU A 1053 -1.59 39.18 -40.18
C LEU A 1053 -2.23 40.11 -39.14
N ASP A 1054 -3.52 40.35 -39.32
CA ASP A 1054 -4.32 41.13 -38.37
C ASP A 1054 -5.25 40.15 -37.65
N ARG A 1055 -5.13 40.05 -36.32
CA ARG A 1055 -6.13 39.32 -35.52
C ARG A 1055 -6.55 40.18 -34.33
N PRO A 1056 -7.85 40.50 -34.19
CA PRO A 1056 -8.35 41.23 -33.03
C PRO A 1056 -8.03 40.45 -31.74
N PRO A 1057 -7.80 41.14 -30.60
CA PRO A 1057 -7.52 40.52 -29.31
C PRO A 1057 -8.81 39.96 -28.69
N GLU A 1058 -9.39 38.96 -29.33
CA GLU A 1058 -10.55 38.23 -28.80
C GLU A 1058 -10.09 37.18 -27.75
N PRO A 1059 -10.89 36.94 -26.70
CA PRO A 1059 -10.55 35.95 -25.69
C PRO A 1059 -10.63 34.52 -26.24
N VAL A 1060 -9.64 33.70 -25.88
CA VAL A 1060 -9.49 32.29 -26.29
C VAL A 1060 -10.36 31.37 -25.44
N SER A 1061 -10.59 31.74 -24.18
CA SER A 1061 -11.49 31.02 -23.28
C SER A 1061 -12.11 31.99 -22.28
N LEU A 1062 -13.36 31.71 -21.92
CA LEU A 1062 -14.15 32.45 -20.94
C LEU A 1062 -14.30 31.60 -19.68
N SER A 1063 -14.36 32.24 -18.52
CA SER A 1063 -14.55 31.62 -17.21
C SER A 1063 -15.76 32.24 -16.53
N ASP A 1064 -16.70 31.38 -16.11
CA ASP A 1064 -18.03 31.82 -15.64
C ASP A 1064 -18.17 31.80 -14.10
N ALA A 1065 -17.28 31.12 -13.35
CA ALA A 1065 -17.33 31.04 -11.88
C ALA A 1065 -16.08 30.37 -11.27
N PRO A 1066 -15.64 30.70 -10.02
CA PRO A 1066 -16.05 31.83 -9.18
C PRO A 1066 -15.40 33.16 -9.59
N LEU A 1067 -14.66 33.17 -10.70
CA LEU A 1067 -13.95 34.33 -11.22
C LEU A 1067 -14.45 34.62 -12.65
N ILE A 1068 -15.12 35.76 -12.83
CA ILE A 1068 -15.49 36.25 -14.17
C ILE A 1068 -14.18 36.59 -14.87
N GLY A 1069 -13.81 35.82 -15.88
CA GLY A 1069 -12.49 35.93 -16.47
C GLY A 1069 -12.45 35.60 -17.94
N ALA A 1070 -11.44 36.15 -18.60
CA ALA A 1070 -11.14 35.89 -19.99
C ALA A 1070 -9.64 35.64 -20.14
N ARG A 1071 -9.28 34.57 -20.84
CA ARG A 1071 -7.90 34.28 -21.21
C ARG A 1071 -7.65 34.72 -22.63
N PHE A 1072 -6.51 35.37 -22.85
CA PHE A 1072 -6.06 35.81 -24.16
C PHE A 1072 -4.83 35.00 -24.57
N ASP A 1073 -4.64 34.81 -25.88
CA ASP A 1073 -3.41 34.23 -26.45
C ASP A 1073 -2.21 35.19 -26.32
N ARG A 1074 -2.47 36.46 -25.97
CA ARG A 1074 -1.52 37.57 -25.93
C ARG A 1074 -1.66 38.37 -24.65
N ALA A 1075 -0.55 38.99 -24.24
CA ALA A 1075 -0.57 39.89 -23.10
C ALA A 1075 -1.35 41.15 -23.45
N ILE A 1076 -2.30 41.49 -22.59
CA ILE A 1076 -3.07 42.72 -22.61
C ILE A 1076 -2.29 43.76 -21.80
N PRO A 1077 -2.06 44.97 -22.32
CA PRO A 1077 -1.40 46.02 -21.57
C PRO A 1077 -2.39 46.65 -20.58
N ALA A 1078 -1.90 47.17 -19.45
CA ALA A 1078 -2.76 47.63 -18.36
C ALA A 1078 -3.72 48.75 -18.78
N GLU A 1079 -3.33 49.60 -19.74
CA GLU A 1079 -4.17 50.64 -20.30
C GLU A 1079 -5.43 50.12 -21.01
N SER A 1080 -5.41 48.89 -21.55
CA SER A 1080 -6.60 48.28 -22.18
C SER A 1080 -7.70 47.98 -21.17
N LEU A 1081 -7.38 47.90 -19.87
CA LEU A 1081 -8.39 47.73 -18.81
C LEU A 1081 -9.38 48.89 -18.73
N ALA A 1082 -9.00 50.09 -19.20
CA ALA A 1082 -9.90 51.24 -19.27
C ALA A 1082 -11.05 51.05 -20.29
N HIS A 1083 -10.98 49.99 -21.11
CA HIS A 1083 -11.98 49.65 -22.12
C HIS A 1083 -12.80 48.41 -21.75
N VAL A 1084 -12.65 47.89 -20.53
CA VAL A 1084 -13.47 46.80 -20.01
C VAL A 1084 -14.64 47.37 -19.22
N SER A 1085 -15.83 46.85 -19.45
CA SER A 1085 -17.04 47.20 -18.70
C SER A 1085 -17.82 45.95 -18.34
N LEU A 1086 -18.36 45.93 -17.12
CA LEU A 1086 -19.33 44.93 -16.67
C LEU A 1086 -20.71 45.60 -16.68
N LEU A 1087 -21.70 44.98 -17.30
CA LEU A 1087 -23.04 45.52 -17.49
C LEU A 1087 -24.07 44.59 -16.83
N GLY A 1088 -25.09 45.17 -16.19
CA GLY A 1088 -26.26 44.42 -15.69
C GLY A 1088 -27.22 44.02 -16.80
N THR A 1089 -28.31 43.32 -16.47
CA THR A 1089 -29.32 42.90 -17.47
C THR A 1089 -30.06 44.06 -18.13
N ASP A 1090 -30.14 45.20 -17.45
CA ASP A 1090 -30.69 46.45 -17.97
C ASP A 1090 -29.71 47.24 -18.87
N GLY A 1091 -28.48 46.72 -19.05
CA GLY A 1091 -27.40 47.36 -19.78
C GLY A 1091 -26.71 48.50 -19.02
N ALA A 1092 -27.07 48.74 -17.75
CA ALA A 1092 -26.41 49.73 -16.91
C ALA A 1092 -25.02 49.22 -16.49
N PRO A 1093 -24.00 50.11 -16.45
CA PRO A 1093 -22.66 49.73 -16.02
C PRO A 1093 -22.62 49.41 -14.53
N ILE A 1094 -22.06 48.25 -14.21
CA ILE A 1094 -21.80 47.79 -12.84
C ILE A 1094 -20.38 48.17 -12.46
N ARG A 1095 -20.23 48.68 -11.24
CA ARG A 1095 -18.92 49.00 -10.69
C ARG A 1095 -18.14 47.71 -10.47
N HIS A 1096 -16.95 47.63 -11.06
CA HIS A 1096 -16.12 46.43 -11.02
C HIS A 1096 -14.65 46.78 -10.82
N ARG A 1097 -13.88 45.80 -10.35
CA ARG A 1097 -12.42 45.80 -10.39
C ARG A 1097 -11.98 44.88 -11.51
N ALA A 1098 -11.06 45.34 -12.34
CA ALA A 1098 -10.38 44.51 -13.33
C ALA A 1098 -8.91 44.34 -12.93
N ALA A 1099 -8.35 43.15 -13.12
CA ALA A 1099 -6.93 42.91 -13.00
C ALA A 1099 -6.44 41.97 -14.10
N LEU A 1100 -5.17 42.08 -14.42
CA LEU A 1100 -4.47 41.14 -15.29
C LEU A 1100 -3.56 40.26 -14.44
N SER A 1101 -3.36 39.01 -14.87
CA SER A 1101 -2.26 38.17 -14.38
C SER A 1101 -0.90 38.82 -14.63
N PRO A 1102 0.17 38.38 -13.95
CA PRO A 1102 1.53 38.92 -14.16
C PRO A 1102 2.03 38.83 -15.61
N ASP A 1103 1.58 37.83 -16.37
CA ASP A 1103 1.91 37.68 -17.79
C ASP A 1103 1.01 38.51 -18.73
N GLY A 1104 0.03 39.22 -18.18
CA GLY A 1104 -0.95 40.04 -18.89
C GLY A 1104 -2.01 39.25 -19.65
N ARG A 1105 -2.06 37.91 -19.54
CA ARG A 1105 -2.90 37.06 -20.41
C ARG A 1105 -4.25 36.68 -19.82
N HIS A 1106 -4.46 36.86 -18.53
CA HIS A 1106 -5.71 36.54 -17.86
C HIS A 1106 -6.33 37.81 -17.32
N LEU A 1107 -7.46 38.20 -17.89
CA LEU A 1107 -8.33 39.24 -17.34
C LEU A 1107 -9.24 38.63 -16.28
N SER A 1108 -9.26 39.23 -15.10
CA SER A 1108 -10.14 38.86 -14.00
C SER A 1108 -10.98 40.06 -13.61
N LEU A 1109 -12.28 39.84 -13.41
CA LEU A 1109 -13.27 40.87 -13.11
C LEU A 1109 -14.02 40.50 -11.83
N TRP A 1110 -14.17 41.48 -10.94
CA TRP A 1110 -14.93 41.36 -9.69
C TRP A 1110 -15.95 42.50 -9.58
N PRO A 1111 -17.26 42.21 -9.47
CA PRO A 1111 -18.24 43.21 -9.08
C PRO A 1111 -17.88 43.81 -7.71
N GLN A 1112 -17.95 45.14 -7.56
CA GLN A 1112 -17.66 45.79 -6.27
C GLN A 1112 -18.90 45.93 -5.39
N ASP A 1113 -20.08 45.98 -5.99
CA ASP A 1113 -21.34 46.07 -5.26
C ASP A 1113 -21.99 44.67 -5.22
N PRO A 1114 -22.46 44.20 -4.04
CA PRO A 1114 -23.18 42.95 -3.95
C PRO A 1114 -24.42 43.02 -4.83
N GLN A 1115 -24.57 42.03 -5.71
CA GLN A 1115 -25.72 41.96 -6.61
C GLN A 1115 -26.98 41.79 -5.78
N SER A 1116 -28.04 42.52 -6.12
CA SER A 1116 -29.34 42.37 -5.47
C SER A 1116 -30.00 41.02 -5.76
N ASP A 1117 -29.58 40.37 -6.85
CA ASP A 1117 -30.04 39.06 -7.28
C ASP A 1117 -28.83 38.22 -7.74
N PRO A 1118 -28.48 37.12 -7.05
CA PRO A 1118 -27.36 36.26 -7.42
C PRO A 1118 -27.58 35.52 -8.76
N ASP A 1119 -28.82 35.41 -9.23
CA ASP A 1119 -29.16 34.76 -10.50
C ASP A 1119 -29.11 35.72 -11.70
N GLU A 1120 -28.76 37.00 -11.49
CA GLU A 1120 -28.72 38.00 -12.55
C GLU A 1120 -27.52 37.79 -13.49
N ALA A 1121 -27.82 37.56 -14.78
CA ALA A 1121 -26.79 37.42 -15.80
C ALA A 1121 -26.08 38.76 -16.06
N LEU A 1122 -24.75 38.75 -16.00
CA LEU A 1122 -23.91 39.91 -16.25
C LEU A 1122 -23.31 39.84 -17.64
N THR A 1123 -23.18 40.99 -18.30
CA THR A 1123 -22.51 41.07 -19.61
C THR A 1123 -21.16 41.75 -19.45
N VAL A 1124 -20.08 41.04 -19.77
CA VAL A 1124 -18.77 41.66 -19.90
C VAL A 1124 -18.62 42.20 -21.32
N ARG A 1125 -18.22 43.47 -21.44
CA ARG A 1125 -17.98 44.16 -22.69
C ARG A 1125 -16.55 44.70 -22.77
N LEU A 1126 -15.82 44.26 -23.79
CA LEU A 1126 -14.54 44.82 -24.21
C LEU A 1126 -14.80 45.84 -25.33
N GLY A 1127 -14.46 47.11 -25.12
CA GLY A 1127 -14.73 48.17 -26.10
C GLY A 1127 -13.78 48.16 -27.31
N PRO A 1128 -14.09 48.89 -28.40
CA PRO A 1128 -13.27 48.95 -29.63
C PRO A 1128 -11.84 49.53 -29.48
N ALA A 1129 -11.48 50.01 -28.30
CA ALA A 1129 -10.12 50.45 -28.01
C ALA A 1129 -9.34 49.44 -27.14
N PHE A 1130 -9.98 48.34 -26.74
CA PHE A 1130 -9.33 47.22 -26.08
C PHE A 1130 -8.31 46.61 -27.05
N GLY A 1131 -7.05 46.58 -26.63
CA GLY A 1131 -5.94 46.15 -27.46
C GLY A 1131 -4.98 45.18 -26.77
N ASP A 1132 -4.14 44.49 -27.54
CA ASP A 1132 -3.01 43.72 -27.01
C ASP A 1132 -1.72 44.56 -26.97
N ARG A 1133 -0.66 44.00 -26.37
CA ARG A 1133 0.65 44.68 -26.25
C ARG A 1133 1.33 45.02 -27.58
N PHE A 1134 0.82 44.49 -28.70
CA PHE A 1134 1.39 44.68 -30.03
C PHE A 1134 0.63 45.74 -30.82
N GLY A 1135 -0.38 46.38 -30.22
CA GLY A 1135 -1.14 47.46 -30.84
C GLY A 1135 -2.35 47.00 -31.66
N ASN A 1136 -2.66 45.69 -31.68
CA ASN A 1136 -3.92 45.22 -32.27
C ASN A 1136 -5.08 45.70 -31.41
N ARG A 1137 -6.18 46.10 -32.03
CA ARG A 1137 -7.38 46.59 -31.33
C ARG A 1137 -8.62 45.86 -31.84
N LEU A 1138 -9.62 45.73 -30.98
CA LEU A 1138 -10.95 45.30 -31.41
C LEU A 1138 -11.54 46.34 -32.38
N ASP A 1139 -12.05 45.90 -33.52
CA ASP A 1139 -12.73 46.77 -34.49
C ASP A 1139 -14.17 47.11 -34.03
N ARG A 1140 -14.77 46.22 -33.22
CA ARG A 1140 -16.09 46.35 -32.60
C ARG A 1140 -16.04 45.86 -31.16
N ALA A 1141 -17.04 46.24 -30.36
CA ALA A 1141 -17.12 45.72 -29.00
C ALA A 1141 -17.29 44.19 -29.00
N PHE A 1142 -16.59 43.50 -28.10
CA PHE A 1142 -16.76 42.07 -27.84
C PHE A 1142 -17.53 41.90 -26.54
N GLU A 1143 -18.63 41.14 -26.56
CA GLU A 1143 -19.53 40.97 -25.43
C GLU A 1143 -19.78 39.49 -25.16
N TRP A 1144 -19.80 39.10 -23.89
CA TRP A 1144 -20.28 37.80 -23.46
C TRP A 1144 -21.03 37.90 -22.14
N SER A 1145 -21.96 36.98 -21.91
CA SER A 1145 -22.75 36.92 -20.68
C SER A 1145 -22.22 35.83 -19.74
N VAL A 1146 -22.26 36.11 -18.44
CA VAL A 1146 -21.87 35.19 -17.35
C VAL A 1146 -22.96 35.22 -16.28
N THR A 1147 -23.31 34.06 -15.74
CA THR A 1147 -24.18 33.97 -14.57
C THR A 1147 -23.29 33.64 -13.38
N PRO A 1148 -23.14 34.53 -12.39
CA PRO A 1148 -22.43 34.23 -11.16
C PRO A 1148 -23.03 32.98 -10.49
N PRO A 1149 -22.23 32.12 -9.83
CA PRO A 1149 -22.70 30.92 -9.16
C PRO A 1149 -23.49 31.22 -7.87
#